data_AF-A0A1N6Q4S6-F1
#
_entry.id   AF-A0A1N6Q4S6-F1
#
_cell.length_a   1.000
_cell.length_b   1.000
_cell.length_c   1.000
_cell.angle_alpha   90.00
_cell.angle_beta   90.00
_cell.angle_gamma   90.00
#
_symmetry.space_group_name_H-M   'P 1'
#
loop_
_entity.id
_entity.type
_entity.pdbx_description
1 polymer ?
#
loop_
_entity_poly.entity_id
_entity_poly.type
_entity_poly.pdbx_seq_one_letter_code
_entity_poly.pdbx_strand_id
1 'polypeptide(L)'
;MTYTFDPLVPRPIDLPTEVALDGPLTPEQSLALDEAKIFVGPADPADRPAWRERLAAWRDDARRRHGYTGAAYDRPAAAWAAGCSTVAQVWLWDELLYSFEEHRFTPERFLADARERFGGLDAVVLWHAYPVIGIDDRNQWDFYRDVPGIVDLVRTFHDAGLHVFVDYNPWDVGTRRGDDDLTELAAVVRDLGADGVFLDTLKKAEPELVARLEAARPGIVLEGESKLPVERIEDHSSSWAQFFADSPVPGVLRAHWYERRHMQHHVRRWHRDHSEELQSAWLNGVGVMVWEVVFGVWVGWSRRDAATVTRLVTVQRAARPLLLDGEWTPLAELAPEAEAAGVYASRWELDGVTLWTLVNRGETDHDGPLLPDGTPGRVPGRGIAAVLHVADGAAEPAWLPHLRDVVASLDETAPHDPDARFPHRLARRLDASVPTSAPTGGTDAAGPGAVVVPAGPYVLTVRYRARETGMYQGAPYVDEWKPLPPRLHDARTLQRDGELAAPVAVGRDVTNAEFAEFLAATGYVPAVAHRFLAHWVDGRPAPGTEDEPVTFVDLDDARAFCAWRGGRLPTEDEWQLAAEQPGWTRGEPAVWSWTGSEHSDGRTRFVMLKGGSDHRAEGSDWYVEGGRHAADYAVKLLVPGLGLARGATVGFRCAWDLADDATGVTA
;
A
#
# COMPACT_ATOMS: atom_id res chain seq x y z
N MET A 1 -0.68 34.53 10.88
CA MET A 1 -1.78 34.18 9.97
C MET A 1 -2.26 32.81 10.35
N THR A 2 -3.55 32.63 10.63
CA THR A 2 -4.14 31.30 10.84
C THR A 2 -4.14 30.58 9.50
N TYR A 3 -3.31 29.55 9.36
CA TYR A 3 -3.30 28.69 8.18
C TYR A 3 -4.66 27.99 8.06
N THR A 4 -5.44 28.32 7.03
CA THR A 4 -6.63 27.54 6.65
C THR A 4 -6.13 26.31 5.93
N PHE A 5 -6.42 25.11 6.46
CA PHE A 5 -6.01 23.85 5.85
C PHE A 5 -6.76 23.64 4.53
N ASP A 6 -6.01 23.56 3.43
CA ASP A 6 -6.50 23.11 2.13
C ASP A 6 -5.86 21.73 1.86
N PRO A 7 -6.66 20.65 1.75
CA PRO A 7 -6.14 19.30 1.59
C PRO A 7 -5.46 19.06 0.24
N LEU A 8 -5.60 19.97 -0.74
CA LEU A 8 -5.02 19.82 -2.08
C LEU A 8 -3.64 20.46 -2.21
N VAL A 9 -3.17 21.20 -1.20
CA VAL A 9 -1.87 21.88 -1.24
C VAL A 9 -0.91 21.34 -0.17
N PRO A 10 0.41 21.40 -0.41
CA PRO A 10 1.39 21.04 0.58
C PRO A 10 1.22 21.82 1.90
N ARG A 11 1.39 21.11 3.02
CA ARG A 11 1.49 21.75 4.33
C ARG A 11 2.84 22.44 4.47
N PRO A 12 3.00 23.43 5.36
CA PRO A 12 4.28 24.11 5.57
C PRO A 12 5.48 23.17 5.86
N ILE A 13 5.25 22.06 6.57
CA ILE A 13 6.29 21.05 6.87
C ILE A 13 6.66 20.15 5.67
N ASP A 14 5.84 20.16 4.62
CA ASP A 14 6.05 19.37 3.41
C ASP A 14 6.64 20.19 2.26
N LEU A 15 6.73 21.53 2.42
CA LEU A 15 7.33 22.43 1.45
C LEU A 15 8.85 22.18 1.31
N PRO A 16 9.41 22.43 0.12
CA PRO A 16 10.85 22.41 -0.08
C PRO A 16 11.51 23.55 0.72
N THR A 17 12.79 23.39 1.02
CA THR A 17 13.56 24.29 1.89
C THR A 17 14.43 25.22 1.05
N GLU A 18 14.21 26.53 1.21
CA GLU A 18 15.03 27.56 0.60
C GLU A 18 16.48 27.51 1.10
N VAL A 19 17.43 27.75 0.19
CA VAL A 19 18.86 27.76 0.50
C VAL A 19 19.38 29.18 0.39
N ALA A 20 19.66 29.80 1.54
CA ALA A 20 20.20 31.14 1.62
C ALA A 20 21.62 31.21 1.03
N LEU A 21 21.84 32.14 0.10
CA LEU A 21 23.13 32.34 -0.59
C LEU A 21 23.89 33.57 -0.09
N ASP A 22 23.31 34.36 0.82
CA ASP A 22 23.96 35.52 1.40
C ASP A 22 25.00 35.13 2.45
N GLY A 23 26.22 35.65 2.28
CA GLY A 23 27.33 35.42 3.21
C GLY A 23 27.82 33.97 3.29
N PRO A 24 28.65 33.63 4.29
CA PRO A 24 29.07 32.26 4.56
C PRO A 24 27.96 31.44 5.26
N LEU A 25 28.01 30.12 5.15
CA LEU A 25 27.10 29.22 5.88
C LEU A 25 27.34 29.32 7.39
N THR A 26 26.34 29.80 8.13
CA THR A 26 26.41 29.85 9.60
C THR A 26 26.05 28.49 10.21
N PRO A 27 26.47 28.19 11.45
CA PRO A 27 26.05 26.98 12.15
C PRO A 27 24.52 26.82 12.25
N GLU A 28 23.81 27.92 12.49
CA GLU A 28 22.34 27.92 12.60
C GLU A 28 21.69 27.59 11.25
N GLN A 29 22.20 28.17 10.15
CA GLN A 29 21.74 27.84 8.81
C GLN A 29 22.03 26.37 8.47
N SER A 30 23.20 25.86 8.84
CA SER A 30 23.57 24.45 8.61
C SER A 30 22.61 23.50 9.33
N LEU A 31 22.32 23.75 10.60
CA LEU A 31 21.37 22.96 11.39
C LEU A 31 19.95 23.04 10.83
N ALA A 32 19.52 24.20 10.31
CA ALA A 32 18.21 24.33 9.68
C ALA A 32 18.11 23.47 8.40
N LEU A 33 19.18 23.35 7.62
CA LEU A 33 19.23 22.52 6.41
C LEU A 33 19.18 21.01 6.70
N ASP A 34 19.51 20.57 7.92
CA ASP A 34 19.33 19.17 8.34
C ASP A 34 17.86 18.74 8.30
N GLU A 35 16.95 19.70 8.48
CA GLU A 35 15.51 19.48 8.45
C GLU A 35 14.92 19.52 7.03
N ALA A 36 15.73 19.75 5.99
CA ALA A 36 15.23 19.78 4.62
C ALA A 36 14.73 18.40 4.14
N LYS A 37 13.67 18.41 3.33
CA LYS A 37 13.26 17.27 2.50
C LYS A 37 13.94 17.39 1.13
N ILE A 38 13.65 18.50 0.46
CA ILE A 38 14.18 18.93 -0.82
C ILE A 38 14.77 20.33 -0.63
N PHE A 39 15.96 20.58 -1.18
CA PHE A 39 16.53 21.91 -1.31
C PHE A 39 16.01 22.59 -2.57
N VAL A 40 15.43 23.77 -2.44
CA VAL A 40 14.90 24.55 -3.58
C VAL A 40 16.03 24.87 -4.57
N GLY A 41 15.78 24.62 -5.85
CA GLY A 41 16.66 25.02 -6.95
C GLY A 41 16.57 26.53 -7.24
N PRO A 42 17.70 27.25 -7.45
CA PRO A 42 17.65 28.67 -7.76
C PRO A 42 16.92 28.97 -9.07
N ALA A 43 16.04 29.99 -9.05
CA ALA A 43 15.33 30.45 -10.23
C ALA A 43 16.26 31.11 -11.26
N ASP A 44 17.29 31.84 -10.80
CA ASP A 44 18.32 32.42 -11.66
C ASP A 44 19.43 31.37 -11.94
N PRO A 45 19.69 31.01 -13.20
CA PRO A 45 20.79 30.12 -13.55
C PRO A 45 22.16 30.58 -13.03
N ALA A 46 22.38 31.90 -12.87
CA ALA A 46 23.63 32.45 -12.39
C ALA A 46 23.93 32.11 -10.91
N ASP A 47 22.90 31.80 -10.12
CA ASP A 47 23.03 31.45 -8.70
C ASP A 47 23.37 29.97 -8.47
N ARG A 48 23.16 29.11 -9.48
CA ARG A 48 23.32 27.65 -9.36
C ARG A 48 24.73 27.21 -8.90
N PRO A 49 25.85 27.81 -9.37
CA PRO A 49 27.17 27.47 -8.88
C PRO A 49 27.34 27.72 -7.37
N ALA A 50 26.98 28.93 -6.90
CA ALA A 50 27.07 29.29 -5.48
C ALA A 50 26.15 28.44 -4.61
N TRP A 51 24.97 28.09 -5.13
CA TRP A 51 24.05 27.16 -4.47
C TRP A 51 24.62 25.75 -4.32
N ARG A 52 25.25 25.18 -5.35
CA ARG A 52 25.92 23.87 -5.25
C ARG A 52 27.06 23.90 -4.24
N GLU A 53 27.86 24.97 -4.22
CA GLU A 53 28.91 25.16 -3.21
C GLU A 53 28.32 25.22 -1.80
N ARG A 54 27.19 25.90 -1.62
CA ARG A 54 26.46 25.96 -0.34
C ARG A 54 25.98 24.57 0.12
N LEU A 55 25.44 23.76 -0.80
CA LEU A 55 25.03 22.38 -0.48
C LEU A 55 26.22 21.48 -0.13
N ALA A 56 27.35 21.63 -0.82
CA ALA A 56 28.58 20.91 -0.50
C ALA A 56 29.12 21.29 0.88
N ALA A 57 29.14 22.59 1.20
CA ALA A 57 29.55 23.10 2.51
C ALA A 57 28.66 22.57 3.65
N TRP A 58 27.33 22.54 3.44
CA TRP A 58 26.40 21.92 4.39
C TRP A 58 26.69 20.43 4.57
N ARG A 59 26.86 19.68 3.48
CA ARG A 59 27.14 18.24 3.54
C ARG A 59 28.42 17.95 4.34
N ASP A 60 29.50 18.67 4.06
CA ASP A 60 30.77 18.48 4.75
C ASP A 60 30.67 18.83 6.23
N ASP A 61 29.91 19.88 6.58
CA ASP A 61 29.62 20.23 7.96
C ASP A 61 28.79 19.17 8.68
N ALA A 62 27.69 18.74 8.08
CA ALA A 62 26.82 17.71 8.62
C ALA A 62 27.57 16.38 8.83
N ARG A 63 28.41 15.97 7.88
CA ARG A 63 29.26 14.77 8.02
C ARG A 63 30.22 14.88 9.19
N ARG A 64 30.87 16.04 9.40
CA ARG A 64 31.74 16.26 10.58
C ARG A 64 30.94 16.25 11.89
N ARG A 65 29.80 16.94 11.95
CA ARG A 65 28.96 17.04 13.16
C ARG A 65 28.45 15.67 13.61
N HIS A 66 28.09 14.82 12.67
CA HIS A 66 27.53 13.50 12.95
C HIS A 66 28.56 12.37 12.94
N GLY A 67 29.84 12.66 12.67
CA GLY A 67 30.90 11.65 12.66
C GLY A 67 30.72 10.59 11.57
N TYR A 68 30.18 10.99 10.41
CA TYR A 68 29.85 10.08 9.32
C TYR A 68 31.06 9.29 8.83
N THR A 69 30.95 7.96 8.81
CA THR A 69 32.01 7.07 8.29
C THR A 69 31.62 6.39 6.98
N GLY A 70 30.32 6.16 6.77
CA GLY A 70 29.77 5.45 5.61
C GLY A 70 29.86 3.94 5.70
N ALA A 71 30.34 3.39 6.82
CA ALA A 71 30.63 1.97 6.99
C ALA A 71 29.41 1.06 6.78
N ALA A 72 28.18 1.53 7.03
CA ALA A 72 26.99 0.72 6.78
C ALA A 72 26.71 0.52 5.28
N TYR A 73 27.01 1.51 4.45
CA TYR A 73 26.84 1.44 3.00
C TYR A 73 27.91 0.57 2.32
N ASP A 74 29.04 0.35 2.98
CA ASP A 74 30.12 -0.53 2.49
C ASP A 74 29.87 -2.02 2.83
N ARG A 75 28.80 -2.35 3.57
CA ARG A 75 28.50 -3.74 3.94
C ARG A 75 28.05 -4.53 2.71
N PRO A 76 28.72 -5.62 2.33
CA PRO A 76 28.36 -6.38 1.14
C PRO A 76 26.91 -6.90 1.14
N ALA A 77 26.40 -7.29 2.30
CA ALA A 77 25.04 -7.80 2.46
C ALA A 77 23.93 -6.75 2.25
N ALA A 78 24.26 -5.46 2.37
CA ALA A 78 23.32 -4.34 2.18
C ALA A 78 23.58 -3.56 0.88
N ALA A 79 24.63 -3.88 0.13
CA ALA A 79 25.07 -3.13 -1.05
C ALA A 79 24.01 -3.06 -2.16
N TRP A 80 23.08 -4.02 -2.19
CA TRP A 80 21.95 -4.03 -3.12
C TRP A 80 21.02 -2.81 -2.94
N ALA A 81 20.89 -2.30 -1.71
CA ALA A 81 19.97 -1.22 -1.35
C ALA A 81 20.22 0.04 -2.19
N ALA A 82 21.49 0.37 -2.41
CA ALA A 82 21.92 1.55 -3.15
C ALA A 82 21.48 1.57 -4.62
N GLY A 83 21.01 0.45 -5.18
CA GLY A 83 20.32 0.49 -6.46
C GLY A 83 19.05 -0.34 -6.48
N CYS A 84 18.34 -0.37 -5.36
CA CYS A 84 16.94 -0.75 -5.33
C CYS A 84 16.09 0.40 -5.91
N SER A 85 16.14 0.63 -7.23
CA SER A 85 15.46 1.77 -7.86
C SER A 85 13.93 1.68 -7.82
N THR A 86 13.38 0.47 -7.67
CA THR A 86 11.94 0.23 -7.60
C THR A 86 11.57 -0.76 -6.53
N VAL A 87 10.62 -0.36 -5.70
CA VAL A 87 9.99 -1.22 -4.71
C VAL A 87 8.48 -1.17 -4.90
N ALA A 88 7.78 -2.28 -4.68
CA ALA A 88 6.31 -2.27 -4.67
C ALA A 88 5.79 -2.55 -3.26
N GLN A 89 4.81 -1.78 -2.81
CA GLN A 89 4.07 -2.10 -1.59
C GLN A 89 2.84 -2.92 -1.95
N VAL A 90 2.75 -4.14 -1.42
CA VAL A 90 1.76 -5.13 -1.85
C VAL A 90 1.09 -5.78 -0.65
N TRP A 91 -0.23 -5.88 -0.70
CA TRP A 91 -1.02 -6.59 0.29
C TRP A 91 -0.94 -8.09 0.03
N LEU A 92 -0.83 -8.88 1.08
CA LEU A 92 -0.86 -10.35 0.97
C LEU A 92 -2.14 -10.87 0.30
N TRP A 93 -3.21 -10.08 0.29
CA TRP A 93 -4.51 -10.42 -0.32
C TRP A 93 -4.86 -9.61 -1.56
N ASP A 94 -3.86 -9.00 -2.20
CA ASP A 94 -4.05 -8.40 -3.52
C ASP A 94 -4.38 -9.50 -4.55
N GLU A 95 -5.48 -9.38 -5.31
CA GLU A 95 -5.93 -10.40 -6.28
C GLU A 95 -4.94 -10.63 -7.46
N LEU A 96 -3.93 -9.77 -7.62
CA LEU A 96 -2.80 -10.05 -8.52
C LEU A 96 -1.76 -10.99 -7.87
N LEU A 97 -1.53 -10.86 -6.57
CA LEU A 97 -0.57 -11.66 -5.81
C LEU A 97 -1.19 -12.94 -5.25
N TYR A 98 -2.49 -12.97 -5.02
CA TYR A 98 -3.22 -14.08 -4.42
C TYR A 98 -4.48 -14.41 -5.24
N SER A 99 -4.69 -15.70 -5.52
CA SER A 99 -5.89 -16.19 -6.21
C SER A 99 -6.91 -16.71 -5.21
N PHE A 100 -8.10 -16.10 -5.18
CA PHE A 100 -9.25 -16.61 -4.43
C PHE A 100 -9.87 -17.86 -5.06
N GLU A 101 -9.63 -18.11 -6.35
CA GLU A 101 -10.10 -19.32 -7.04
C GLU A 101 -9.19 -20.52 -6.76
N GLU A 102 -7.87 -20.30 -6.77
CA GLU A 102 -6.89 -21.37 -6.57
C GLU A 102 -6.44 -21.51 -5.11
N HIS A 103 -6.84 -20.57 -4.24
CA HIS A 103 -6.46 -20.48 -2.84
C HIS A 103 -4.94 -20.54 -2.58
N ARG A 104 -4.17 -19.83 -3.42
CA ARG A 104 -2.70 -19.77 -3.30
C ARG A 104 -2.17 -18.42 -3.76
N PHE A 105 -0.94 -18.11 -3.34
CA PHE A 105 -0.17 -17.03 -3.95
C PHE A 105 0.16 -17.35 -5.41
N THR A 106 0.14 -16.31 -6.24
CA THR A 106 0.48 -16.30 -7.67
C THR A 106 1.58 -15.27 -7.96
N PRO A 107 2.77 -15.38 -7.33
CA PRO A 107 3.87 -14.44 -7.56
C PRO A 107 4.26 -14.35 -9.04
N GLU A 108 4.07 -15.42 -9.82
CA GLU A 108 4.28 -15.44 -11.26
C GLU A 108 3.42 -14.41 -12.01
N ARG A 109 2.16 -14.21 -11.61
CA ARG A 109 1.25 -13.22 -12.20
C ARG A 109 1.68 -11.81 -11.82
N PHE A 110 2.03 -11.63 -10.54
CA PHE A 110 2.50 -10.34 -10.02
C PHE A 110 3.81 -9.89 -10.69
N LEU A 111 4.80 -10.78 -10.80
CA LEU A 111 6.08 -10.48 -11.43
C LEU A 111 5.96 -10.23 -12.93
N ALA A 112 5.07 -10.95 -13.63
CA ALA A 112 4.80 -10.71 -15.05
C ALA A 112 4.22 -9.31 -15.28
N ASP A 113 3.19 -8.94 -14.52
CA ASP A 113 2.57 -7.61 -14.57
C ASP A 113 3.58 -6.50 -14.25
N ALA A 114 4.41 -6.70 -13.23
CA ALA A 114 5.43 -5.72 -12.86
C ALA A 114 6.52 -5.55 -13.93
N ARG A 115 6.92 -6.63 -14.61
CA ARG A 115 7.85 -6.57 -15.75
C ARG A 115 7.25 -5.81 -16.93
N GLU A 116 5.98 -6.06 -17.22
CA GLU A 116 5.27 -5.44 -18.34
C GLU A 116 5.07 -3.93 -18.13
N ARG A 117 4.61 -3.51 -16.94
CA ARG A 117 4.18 -2.12 -16.71
C ARG A 117 5.20 -1.22 -16.04
N PHE A 118 6.14 -1.80 -15.30
CA PHE A 118 7.07 -1.02 -14.47
C PHE A 118 8.54 -1.34 -14.75
N GLY A 119 8.83 -2.13 -15.78
CA GLY A 119 10.18 -2.58 -16.09
C GLY A 119 10.75 -3.58 -15.08
N GLY A 120 9.90 -4.19 -14.24
CA GLY A 120 10.29 -5.10 -13.16
C GLY A 120 10.60 -4.35 -11.86
N LEU A 121 10.71 -5.11 -10.76
CA LEU A 121 10.93 -4.60 -9.42
C LEU A 121 12.28 -5.07 -8.88
N ASP A 122 12.90 -4.27 -8.01
CA ASP A 122 14.11 -4.66 -7.28
C ASP A 122 13.76 -5.21 -5.88
N ALA A 123 12.62 -4.77 -5.32
CA ALA A 123 12.12 -5.27 -4.04
C ALA A 123 10.58 -5.23 -3.92
N VAL A 124 10.05 -5.92 -2.90
CA VAL A 124 8.65 -5.84 -2.47
C VAL A 124 8.54 -5.62 -0.97
N VAL A 125 7.59 -4.80 -0.54
CA VAL A 125 7.13 -4.69 0.85
C VAL A 125 5.88 -5.55 1.00
N LEU A 126 5.95 -6.59 1.83
CA LEU A 126 4.81 -7.46 2.13
C LEU A 126 3.98 -6.86 3.26
N TRP A 127 2.87 -6.21 2.93
CA TRP A 127 1.98 -5.59 3.89
C TRP A 127 0.92 -6.59 4.42
N HIS A 128 0.80 -6.69 5.75
CA HIS A 128 0.30 -7.91 6.39
C HIS A 128 -0.92 -7.73 7.32
N ALA A 129 -1.02 -6.67 8.12
CA ALA A 129 -2.01 -6.57 9.20
C ALA A 129 -3.08 -5.48 9.01
N TYR A 130 -2.68 -4.24 8.74
CA TYR A 130 -3.63 -3.17 8.45
C TYR A 130 -4.20 -3.33 7.02
N PRO A 131 -5.50 -3.15 6.77
CA PRO A 131 -6.54 -2.60 7.63
C PRO A 131 -7.45 -3.62 8.31
N VAL A 132 -7.03 -4.87 8.51
CA VAL A 132 -7.86 -5.91 9.15
C VAL A 132 -7.55 -6.12 10.64
N ILE A 133 -6.36 -5.72 11.10
CA ILE A 133 -5.94 -5.82 12.51
C ILE A 133 -6.89 -5.09 13.47
N GLY A 134 -7.12 -5.68 14.64
CA GLY A 134 -8.10 -5.22 15.64
C GLY A 134 -9.51 -5.78 15.45
N ILE A 135 -9.74 -6.58 14.40
CA ILE A 135 -10.99 -7.33 14.23
C ILE A 135 -11.14 -8.42 15.31
N ASP A 136 -10.03 -9.03 15.72
CA ASP A 136 -9.92 -10.00 16.80
C ASP A 136 -8.59 -9.81 17.56
N ASP A 137 -8.29 -10.68 18.52
CA ASP A 137 -7.12 -10.58 19.40
C ASP A 137 -5.76 -10.77 18.69
N ARG A 138 -5.70 -11.09 17.39
CA ARG A 138 -4.42 -11.25 16.67
C ARG A 138 -3.65 -9.94 16.61
N ASN A 139 -2.34 -10.05 16.84
CA ASN A 139 -1.41 -8.94 16.69
C ASN A 139 -0.74 -8.92 15.31
N GLN A 140 0.03 -7.88 15.01
CA GLN A 140 0.74 -7.75 13.73
C GLN A 140 1.60 -8.99 13.40
N TRP A 141 2.26 -9.60 14.39
CA TRP A 141 3.12 -10.77 14.17
C TRP A 141 2.34 -12.01 13.73
N ASP A 142 1.14 -12.22 14.28
CA ASP A 142 0.24 -13.30 13.87
C ASP A 142 -0.14 -13.17 12.39
N PHE A 143 -0.31 -11.94 11.90
CA PHE A 143 -0.57 -11.66 10.48
C PHE A 143 0.62 -11.90 9.55
N TYR A 144 1.79 -12.29 10.08
CA TYR A 144 2.85 -12.93 9.30
C TYR A 144 2.91 -14.44 9.53
N ARG A 145 2.91 -14.87 10.80
CA ARG A 145 3.16 -16.27 11.18
C ARG A 145 2.06 -17.23 10.77
N ASP A 146 0.82 -16.77 10.79
CA ASP A 146 -0.32 -17.60 10.46
C ASP A 146 -0.53 -17.72 8.95
N VAL A 147 0.13 -16.92 8.12
CA VAL A 147 -0.11 -16.89 6.67
C VAL A 147 0.43 -18.16 5.99
N PRO A 148 -0.44 -19.06 5.50
CA PRO A 148 0.02 -20.28 4.85
C PRO A 148 0.84 -19.98 3.58
N GLY A 149 2.02 -20.58 3.45
CA GLY A 149 2.85 -20.46 2.25
C GLY A 149 3.66 -19.17 2.12
N ILE A 150 3.66 -18.28 3.13
CA ILE A 150 4.41 -17.02 3.05
C ILE A 150 5.93 -17.23 2.91
N VAL A 151 6.50 -18.25 3.55
CA VAL A 151 7.94 -18.57 3.42
C VAL A 151 8.28 -18.96 1.98
N ASP A 152 7.43 -19.76 1.33
CA ASP A 152 7.62 -20.15 -0.08
C ASP A 152 7.42 -18.95 -1.02
N LEU A 153 6.52 -18.03 -0.68
CA LEU A 153 6.34 -16.77 -1.40
C LEU A 153 7.62 -15.91 -1.37
N VAL A 154 8.20 -15.71 -0.17
CA VAL A 154 9.45 -14.96 0.00
C VAL A 154 10.58 -15.62 -0.79
N ARG A 155 10.73 -16.96 -0.70
CA ARG A 155 11.71 -17.69 -1.51
C ARG A 155 11.51 -17.48 -3.01
N THR A 156 10.26 -17.46 -3.49
CA THR A 156 9.95 -17.25 -4.90
C THR A 156 10.37 -15.84 -5.36
N PHE A 157 10.21 -14.82 -4.51
CA PHE A 157 10.72 -13.48 -4.81
C PHE A 157 12.25 -13.43 -4.85
N HIS A 158 12.93 -14.09 -3.90
CA HIS A 158 14.40 -14.21 -3.93
C HIS A 158 14.89 -14.94 -5.17
N ASP A 159 14.24 -16.05 -5.56
CA ASP A 159 14.58 -16.80 -6.78
C ASP A 159 14.37 -15.97 -8.06
N ALA A 160 13.44 -15.01 -8.01
CA ALA A 160 13.23 -14.02 -9.08
C ALA A 160 14.19 -12.83 -9.04
N GLY A 161 15.08 -12.76 -8.04
CA GLY A 161 16.09 -11.71 -7.87
C GLY A 161 15.60 -10.47 -7.11
N LEU A 162 14.44 -10.53 -6.46
CA LEU A 162 13.89 -9.42 -5.68
C LEU A 162 14.31 -9.55 -4.21
N HIS A 163 14.46 -8.40 -3.55
CA HIS A 163 14.55 -8.33 -2.09
C HIS A 163 13.18 -8.18 -1.45
N VAL A 164 13.05 -8.64 -0.20
CA VAL A 164 11.76 -8.62 0.52
C VAL A 164 11.87 -7.81 1.80
N PHE A 165 10.96 -6.85 1.96
CA PHE A 165 10.74 -6.11 3.19
C PHE A 165 9.51 -6.63 3.94
N VAL A 166 9.64 -6.74 5.25
CA VAL A 166 8.50 -6.88 6.17
C VAL A 166 8.16 -5.51 6.77
N ASP A 167 6.89 -5.29 7.05
CA ASP A 167 6.38 -4.07 7.66
C ASP A 167 6.38 -4.17 9.20
N TYR A 168 6.63 -3.05 9.85
CA TYR A 168 6.51 -2.91 11.30
C TYR A 168 5.54 -1.77 11.63
N ASN A 169 4.45 -2.11 12.32
CA ASN A 169 3.42 -1.17 12.78
C ASN A 169 3.64 -0.86 14.28
N PRO A 170 4.37 0.20 14.64
CA PRO A 170 4.68 0.52 16.05
C PRO A 170 3.46 1.01 16.85
N TRP A 171 2.38 1.36 16.16
CA TRP A 171 1.11 1.75 16.77
C TRP A 171 0.28 0.56 17.23
N ASP A 172 0.68 -0.68 16.90
CA ASP A 172 0.00 -1.88 17.38
C ASP A 172 0.36 -2.20 18.84
N VAL A 173 -0.27 -1.46 19.76
CA VAL A 173 -0.02 -1.54 21.20
C VAL A 173 -1.15 -2.18 22.01
N GLY A 174 -2.32 -2.35 21.40
CA GLY A 174 -3.57 -2.77 22.05
C GLY A 174 -4.13 -4.13 21.64
N THR A 175 -3.52 -4.82 20.69
CA THR A 175 -3.81 -6.23 20.41
C THR A 175 -3.10 -7.14 21.43
N ARG A 176 -3.32 -8.47 21.35
CA ARG A 176 -2.66 -9.43 22.24
C ARG A 176 -1.14 -9.28 22.17
N ARG A 177 -0.52 -8.99 23.32
CA ARG A 177 0.93 -8.85 23.41
C ARG A 177 1.63 -10.22 23.45
N GLY A 178 2.67 -10.38 22.65
CA GLY A 178 3.65 -11.46 22.75
C GLY A 178 4.86 -11.01 23.56
N ASP A 179 6.05 -11.32 23.06
CA ASP A 179 7.30 -10.71 23.55
C ASP A 179 7.36 -9.21 23.15
N ASP A 180 8.47 -8.55 23.49
CA ASP A 180 8.71 -7.17 23.05
C ASP A 180 8.89 -7.08 21.52
N ASP A 181 8.54 -5.94 20.94
CA ASP A 181 8.50 -5.76 19.48
C ASP A 181 9.87 -5.98 18.81
N LEU A 182 10.99 -5.69 19.51
CA LEU A 182 12.33 -5.91 18.96
C LEU A 182 12.61 -7.40 18.82
N THR A 183 12.20 -8.20 19.81
CA THR A 183 12.32 -9.66 19.79
C THR A 183 11.42 -10.28 18.72
N GLU A 184 10.16 -9.84 18.65
CA GLU A 184 9.17 -10.37 17.71
C GLU A 184 9.54 -10.05 16.25
N LEU A 185 9.89 -8.80 15.94
CA LEU A 185 10.29 -8.38 14.60
C LEU A 185 11.58 -9.06 14.14
N ALA A 186 12.56 -9.21 15.04
CA ALA A 186 13.79 -9.94 14.74
C ALA A 186 13.53 -11.44 14.46
N ALA A 187 12.53 -12.04 15.11
CA ALA A 187 12.09 -13.38 14.79
C ALA A 187 11.46 -13.43 13.39
N VAL A 188 10.53 -12.53 13.07
CA VAL A 188 9.90 -12.45 11.73
C VAL A 188 10.95 -12.30 10.62
N VAL A 189 11.91 -11.39 10.78
CA VAL A 189 13.00 -11.17 9.81
C VAL A 189 13.78 -12.46 9.55
N ARG A 190 14.12 -13.20 10.61
CA ARG A 190 14.89 -14.44 10.51
C ARG A 190 14.06 -15.59 9.93
N ASP A 191 12.82 -15.73 10.36
CA ASP A 191 11.94 -16.84 9.98
C ASP A 191 11.52 -16.74 8.51
N LEU A 192 11.27 -15.52 8.02
CA LEU A 192 10.96 -15.27 6.62
C LEU A 192 12.21 -15.09 5.74
N GLY A 193 13.35 -14.78 6.36
CA GLY A 193 14.55 -14.40 5.61
C GLY A 193 14.43 -13.04 4.92
N ALA A 194 13.65 -12.11 5.49
CA ALA A 194 13.44 -10.77 4.94
C ALA A 194 14.74 -9.96 4.86
N ASP A 195 14.94 -9.24 3.77
CA ASP A 195 16.13 -8.41 3.49
C ASP A 195 16.07 -7.02 4.12
N GLY A 196 14.87 -6.56 4.46
CA GLY A 196 14.68 -5.28 5.10
C GLY A 196 13.42 -5.18 5.94
N VAL A 197 13.32 -4.08 6.67
CA VAL A 197 12.15 -3.68 7.44
C VAL A 197 11.67 -2.32 6.95
N PHE A 198 10.40 -2.30 6.52
CA PHE A 198 9.65 -1.10 6.24
C PHE A 198 9.08 -0.55 7.55
N LEU A 199 9.38 0.71 7.86
CA LEU A 199 9.00 1.32 9.14
C LEU A 199 7.79 2.23 8.95
N ASP A 200 6.60 1.72 9.27
CA ASP A 200 5.36 2.49 9.22
C ASP A 200 5.30 3.53 10.35
N THR A 201 4.94 4.77 10.04
CA THR A 201 4.86 5.91 10.98
C THR A 201 6.16 6.33 11.66
N LEU A 202 7.29 5.67 11.36
CA LEU A 202 8.59 5.91 11.97
C LEU A 202 9.61 6.39 10.96
N LYS A 203 10.18 7.57 11.23
CA LYS A 203 11.29 8.10 10.45
C LYS A 203 12.58 7.31 10.63
N LYS A 204 12.72 6.63 11.77
CA LYS A 204 13.92 5.88 12.20
C LYS A 204 13.56 4.81 13.23
N ALA A 205 14.39 3.76 13.29
CA ALA A 205 14.48 2.82 14.39
C ALA A 205 15.46 3.33 15.46
N GLU A 206 15.21 3.01 16.72
CA GLU A 206 16.15 3.30 17.81
C GLU A 206 17.35 2.33 17.80
N PRO A 207 18.53 2.71 18.34
CA PRO A 207 19.76 1.93 18.19
C PRO A 207 19.67 0.49 18.68
N GLU A 208 18.87 0.24 19.72
CA GLU A 208 18.64 -1.11 20.24
C GLU A 208 17.90 -2.00 19.24
N LEU A 209 16.88 -1.45 18.56
CA LEU A 209 16.16 -2.15 17.51
C LEU A 209 17.09 -2.45 16.33
N VAL A 210 17.86 -1.45 15.87
CA VAL A 210 18.86 -1.63 14.80
C VAL A 210 19.82 -2.78 15.14
N ALA A 211 20.41 -2.76 16.34
CA ALA A 211 21.35 -3.79 16.78
C ALA A 211 20.71 -5.19 16.82
N ARG A 212 19.44 -5.28 17.22
CA ARG A 212 18.73 -6.56 17.27
C ARG A 212 18.41 -7.10 15.88
N LEU A 213 18.02 -6.23 14.94
CA LEU A 213 17.77 -6.63 13.56
C LEU A 213 19.06 -7.03 12.84
N GLU A 214 20.16 -6.30 13.04
CA GLU A 214 21.48 -6.67 12.52
C GLU A 214 21.96 -8.04 13.04
N ALA A 215 21.67 -8.36 14.30
CA ALA A 215 21.97 -9.67 14.86
C ALA A 215 21.11 -10.78 14.25
N ALA A 216 19.87 -10.48 13.86
CA ALA A 216 18.98 -11.42 13.19
C ALA A 216 19.36 -11.63 11.72
N ARG A 217 19.73 -10.55 11.03
CA ARG A 217 20.22 -10.56 9.65
C ARG A 217 21.29 -9.47 9.46
N PRO A 218 22.58 -9.86 9.36
CA PRO A 218 23.63 -8.89 9.07
C PRO A 218 23.40 -8.18 7.75
N GLY A 219 23.40 -6.85 7.76
CA GLY A 219 23.12 -6.03 6.58
C GLY A 219 21.63 -5.88 6.26
N ILE A 220 20.76 -6.03 7.26
CA ILE A 220 19.34 -5.68 7.15
C ILE A 220 19.18 -4.23 6.69
N VAL A 221 18.27 -3.99 5.74
CA VAL A 221 17.98 -2.64 5.26
C VAL A 221 16.77 -2.08 6.00
N LEU A 222 16.90 -0.90 6.57
CA LEU A 222 15.78 -0.19 7.20
C LEU A 222 15.30 0.92 6.27
N GLU A 223 13.98 0.98 6.05
CA GLU A 223 13.34 1.98 5.21
C GLU A 223 12.41 2.86 6.04
N GLY A 224 12.94 4.00 6.49
CA GLY A 224 12.22 4.95 7.36
C GLY A 224 11.27 5.88 6.61
N GLU A 225 10.20 6.31 7.28
CA GLU A 225 9.17 7.19 6.71
C GLU A 225 9.61 8.65 6.54
N SER A 226 9.30 9.19 5.36
CA SER A 226 9.36 10.60 5.01
C SER A 226 10.77 11.17 5.18
N LYS A 227 11.05 11.87 6.28
CA LYS A 227 12.32 12.55 6.51
C LYS A 227 13.13 11.83 7.58
N LEU A 228 13.97 10.89 7.15
CA LEU A 228 15.01 10.29 7.99
C LEU A 228 15.92 11.39 8.56
N PRO A 229 16.15 11.46 9.88
CA PRO A 229 17.08 12.42 10.46
C PRO A 229 18.50 12.23 9.95
N VAL A 230 19.25 13.32 9.72
CA VAL A 230 20.60 13.28 9.14
C VAL A 230 21.53 12.35 9.93
N GLU A 231 21.44 12.40 11.27
CA GLU A 231 22.27 11.62 12.18
C GLU A 231 22.02 10.10 12.10
N ARG A 232 20.94 9.67 11.42
CA ARG A 232 20.55 8.27 11.26
C ARG A 232 20.64 7.76 9.82
N ILE A 233 21.15 8.57 8.89
CA ILE A 233 21.44 8.09 7.53
C ILE A 233 22.45 6.94 7.57
N GLU A 234 23.36 6.92 8.52
CA GLU A 234 24.39 5.89 8.59
C GLU A 234 23.89 4.53 9.08
N ASP A 235 22.71 4.42 9.69
CA ASP A 235 22.15 3.14 10.12
C ASP A 235 20.81 2.78 9.46
N HIS A 236 20.37 3.59 8.50
CA HIS A 236 19.22 3.35 7.64
C HIS A 236 19.64 3.55 6.19
N SER A 237 19.92 2.47 5.47
CA SER A 237 20.39 2.53 4.09
C SER A 237 19.32 2.92 3.06
N SER A 238 18.05 2.97 3.48
CA SER A 238 16.91 3.37 2.65
C SER A 238 15.93 4.30 3.40
N SER A 239 15.09 5.01 2.67
CA SER A 239 13.91 5.71 3.22
C SER A 239 12.85 5.91 2.16
N TRP A 240 11.60 6.13 2.56
CA TRP A 240 10.51 6.39 1.62
C TRP A 240 10.00 7.83 1.73
N ALA A 241 10.18 8.60 0.65
CA ALA A 241 9.85 10.01 0.54
C ALA A 241 8.34 10.24 0.34
N GLN A 242 7.56 9.95 1.39
CA GLN A 242 6.13 10.14 1.41
C GLN A 242 5.76 11.64 1.31
N PHE A 243 5.10 12.04 0.22
CA PHE A 243 4.58 13.39 -0.03
C PHE A 243 5.62 14.51 0.11
N PHE A 244 6.65 14.47 -0.74
CA PHE A 244 7.65 15.53 -0.82
C PHE A 244 7.21 16.56 -1.88
N ALA A 245 6.95 17.80 -1.47
CA ALA A 245 6.72 18.88 -2.42
C ALA A 245 8.05 19.36 -3.00
N ASP A 246 8.06 19.55 -4.30
CA ASP A 246 9.19 20.14 -5.02
C ASP A 246 8.88 21.60 -5.39
N SER A 247 9.90 22.34 -5.80
CA SER A 247 9.79 23.70 -6.33
C SER A 247 9.55 23.71 -7.85
N PRO A 248 9.17 24.86 -8.45
CA PRO A 248 9.03 24.97 -9.91
C PRO A 248 10.33 24.64 -10.66
N VAL A 249 11.46 25.19 -10.20
CA VAL A 249 12.79 24.68 -10.55
C VAL A 249 13.03 23.45 -9.68
N PRO A 250 13.28 22.26 -10.27
CA PRO A 250 13.44 21.05 -9.50
C PRO A 250 14.55 21.14 -8.45
N GLY A 251 14.26 20.65 -7.26
CA GLY A 251 15.18 20.67 -6.14
C GLY A 251 16.05 19.42 -6.00
N VAL A 252 16.91 19.43 -4.99
CA VAL A 252 17.80 18.32 -4.64
C VAL A 252 17.36 17.67 -3.33
N LEU A 253 17.20 16.35 -3.34
CA LEU A 253 16.84 15.58 -2.15
C LEU A 253 17.97 15.60 -1.11
N ARG A 254 17.64 16.03 0.11
CA ARG A 254 18.62 16.21 1.19
C ARG A 254 19.36 14.91 1.51
N ALA A 255 18.62 13.81 1.70
CA ALA A 255 19.19 12.54 2.13
C ALA A 255 20.17 11.99 1.10
N HIS A 256 19.82 12.08 -0.17
CA HIS A 256 20.63 11.54 -1.27
C HIS A 256 21.80 12.45 -1.66
N TRP A 257 21.68 13.77 -1.49
CA TRP A 257 22.84 14.67 -1.56
C TRP A 257 23.86 14.39 -0.45
N TYR A 258 23.36 14.11 0.76
CA TYR A 258 24.19 13.78 1.92
C TYR A 258 24.96 12.48 1.74
N GLU A 259 24.29 11.44 1.23
CA GLU A 259 24.89 10.15 0.93
C GLU A 259 24.30 9.53 -0.35
N ARG A 260 25.10 9.46 -1.42
CA ARG A 260 24.68 8.99 -2.75
C ARG A 260 24.17 7.55 -2.76
N ARG A 261 24.64 6.71 -1.83
CA ARG A 261 24.22 5.31 -1.72
C ARG A 261 22.94 5.14 -0.89
N HIS A 262 22.45 6.19 -0.25
CA HIS A 262 21.15 6.17 0.42
C HIS A 262 20.04 6.22 -0.63
N MET A 263 19.40 5.07 -0.86
CA MET A 263 18.28 4.99 -1.80
C MET A 263 17.04 5.55 -1.13
N GLN A 264 16.37 6.48 -1.81
CA GLN A 264 15.13 7.07 -1.32
C GLN A 264 14.01 6.79 -2.30
N HIS A 265 12.90 6.22 -1.84
CA HIS A 265 11.77 5.87 -2.70
C HIS A 265 10.68 6.91 -2.63
N HIS A 266 10.50 7.66 -3.71
CA HIS A 266 9.39 8.59 -3.84
C HIS A 266 8.03 7.88 -3.84
N VAL A 267 7.05 8.46 -3.13
CA VAL A 267 5.66 7.97 -3.16
C VAL A 267 4.62 9.03 -2.81
N ARG A 268 3.48 8.97 -3.50
CA ARG A 268 2.28 9.78 -3.22
C ARG A 268 1.06 8.87 -3.22
N ARG A 269 0.37 8.82 -2.08
CA ARG A 269 -0.84 8.00 -1.92
C ARG A 269 -2.06 8.76 -2.48
N TRP A 270 -2.98 8.04 -3.11
CA TRP A 270 -4.24 8.56 -3.67
C TRP A 270 -4.12 9.66 -4.75
N HIS A 271 -2.90 9.92 -5.23
CA HIS A 271 -2.66 10.79 -6.38
C HIS A 271 -2.74 10.00 -7.67
N ARG A 272 -3.29 10.63 -8.71
CA ARG A 272 -3.49 10.01 -10.03
C ARG A 272 -2.45 10.38 -11.06
N ASP A 273 -1.71 11.46 -10.81
CA ASP A 273 -0.59 11.92 -11.63
C ASP A 273 0.70 11.72 -10.83
N HIS A 274 1.59 10.89 -11.36
CA HIS A 274 2.88 10.57 -10.74
C HIS A 274 4.08 11.28 -11.39
N SER A 275 3.83 12.22 -12.32
CA SER A 275 4.90 12.87 -13.08
C SER A 275 5.87 13.64 -12.19
N GLU A 276 5.40 14.34 -11.15
CA GLU A 276 6.27 15.15 -10.30
C GLU A 276 7.30 14.31 -9.55
N GLU A 277 6.87 13.23 -8.91
CA GLU A 277 7.78 12.36 -8.16
C GLU A 277 8.66 11.50 -9.07
N LEU A 278 8.19 11.13 -10.27
CA LEU A 278 9.02 10.46 -11.27
C LEU A 278 10.11 11.38 -11.81
N GLN A 279 9.78 12.65 -12.06
CA GLN A 279 10.75 13.66 -12.48
C GLN A 279 11.78 13.95 -11.38
N SER A 280 11.32 14.11 -10.13
CA SER A 280 12.21 14.34 -8.99
C SER A 280 13.14 13.14 -8.78
N ALA A 281 12.61 11.92 -8.84
CA ALA A 281 13.39 10.69 -8.77
C ALA A 281 14.45 10.62 -9.88
N TRP A 282 14.08 10.96 -11.11
CA TRP A 282 14.97 10.95 -12.26
C TRP A 282 16.12 11.94 -12.14
N LEU A 283 15.86 13.18 -11.75
CA LEU A 283 16.89 14.21 -11.59
C LEU A 283 17.82 13.96 -10.41
N ASN A 284 17.33 13.33 -9.35
CA ASN A 284 18.13 13.05 -8.16
C ASN A 284 18.90 11.73 -8.27
N GLY A 285 18.49 10.82 -9.15
CA GLY A 285 19.06 9.48 -9.25
C GLY A 285 18.55 8.54 -8.14
N VAL A 286 17.35 8.79 -7.62
CA VAL A 286 16.71 7.97 -6.58
C VAL A 286 15.59 7.09 -7.15
N GLY A 287 15.04 6.22 -6.31
CA GLY A 287 14.01 5.26 -6.70
C GLY A 287 12.59 5.75 -6.48
N VAL A 288 11.64 4.88 -6.82
CA VAL A 288 10.21 5.08 -6.60
C VAL A 288 9.58 3.86 -5.94
N MET A 289 8.55 4.10 -5.15
CA MET A 289 7.69 3.04 -4.64
C MET A 289 6.40 3.00 -5.46
N VAL A 290 6.19 1.87 -6.13
CA VAL A 290 4.96 1.58 -6.87
C VAL A 290 3.90 1.13 -5.87
N TRP A 291 2.86 1.95 -5.71
CA TRP A 291 1.79 1.69 -4.76
C TRP A 291 0.42 1.87 -5.42
N GLU A 292 -0.09 0.80 -6.03
CA GLU A 292 -1.35 0.87 -6.80
C GLU A 292 -2.60 0.60 -5.97
N VAL A 293 -2.47 -0.18 -4.89
CA VAL A 293 -3.56 -0.54 -3.99
C VAL A 293 -3.29 0.08 -2.63
N VAL A 294 -3.83 1.27 -2.39
CA VAL A 294 -3.60 2.00 -1.13
C VAL A 294 -4.60 1.54 -0.08
N PHE A 295 -4.17 0.66 0.82
CA PHE A 295 -4.99 0.05 1.88
C PHE A 295 -6.30 -0.56 1.37
N GLY A 296 -6.23 -1.27 0.23
CA GLY A 296 -7.39 -1.88 -0.40
C GLY A 296 -8.24 -0.92 -1.27
N VAL A 297 -7.69 0.24 -1.62
CA VAL A 297 -8.28 1.17 -2.59
C VAL A 297 -7.43 1.21 -3.84
N TRP A 298 -8.03 0.93 -5.00
CA TRP A 298 -7.38 1.13 -6.28
C TRP A 298 -7.06 2.61 -6.54
N VAL A 299 -5.77 2.90 -6.67
CA VAL A 299 -5.21 4.15 -7.17
C VAL A 299 -4.62 3.91 -8.56
N GLY A 300 -3.79 2.89 -8.76
CA GLY A 300 -3.29 2.54 -10.10
C GLY A 300 -2.46 3.65 -10.77
N TRP A 301 -1.71 3.28 -11.80
CA TRP A 301 -0.86 4.22 -12.54
C TRP A 301 -1.35 4.38 -13.98
N SER A 302 -1.34 5.61 -14.50
CA SER A 302 -1.69 5.88 -15.90
C SER A 302 -0.71 5.21 -16.86
N ARG A 303 -1.07 5.08 -18.14
CA ARG A 303 -0.15 4.51 -19.15
C ARG A 303 1.10 5.36 -19.31
N ARG A 304 0.95 6.68 -19.25
CA ARG A 304 2.06 7.63 -19.23
C ARG A 304 3.03 7.35 -18.09
N ASP A 305 2.53 7.23 -16.87
CA ASP A 305 3.38 7.09 -15.69
C ASP A 305 4.06 5.71 -15.66
N ALA A 306 3.35 4.65 -16.06
CA ALA A 306 3.90 3.30 -16.22
C ALA A 306 5.03 3.23 -17.29
N ALA A 307 4.81 3.84 -18.46
CA ALA A 307 5.84 3.93 -19.50
C ALA A 307 7.05 4.79 -19.07
N THR A 308 6.80 5.84 -18.28
CA THR A 308 7.83 6.74 -17.75
C THR A 308 8.72 6.03 -16.73
N VAL A 309 8.13 5.35 -15.74
CA VAL A 309 8.92 4.61 -14.74
C VAL A 309 9.70 3.47 -15.39
N THR A 310 9.12 2.74 -16.35
CA THR A 310 9.84 1.69 -17.09
C THR A 310 11.13 2.22 -17.74
N ARG A 311 11.09 3.40 -18.37
CA ARG A 311 12.28 4.05 -18.94
C ARG A 311 13.28 4.51 -17.88
N LEU A 312 12.77 5.18 -16.85
CA LEU A 312 13.56 5.67 -15.72
C LEU A 312 14.41 4.53 -15.14
N VAL A 313 13.79 3.40 -14.82
CA VAL A 313 14.44 2.31 -14.09
C VAL A 313 15.36 1.50 -15.00
N THR A 314 15.03 1.41 -16.29
CA THR A 314 15.90 0.81 -17.31
C THR A 314 17.25 1.52 -17.35
N VAL A 315 17.23 2.87 -17.44
CA VAL A 315 18.48 3.63 -17.46
C VAL A 315 19.16 3.63 -16.10
N GLN A 316 18.42 3.80 -14.99
CA GLN A 316 19.02 3.80 -13.65
C GLN A 316 19.75 2.49 -13.33
N ARG A 317 19.19 1.34 -13.71
CA ARG A 317 19.83 0.03 -13.48
C ARG A 317 21.11 -0.13 -14.29
N ALA A 318 21.10 0.27 -15.57
CA ALA A 318 22.28 0.16 -16.44
C ALA A 318 23.38 1.15 -16.05
N ALA A 319 23.02 2.41 -15.83
CA ALA A 319 23.93 3.51 -15.52
C ALA A 319 24.21 3.67 -14.02
N ARG A 320 23.95 2.63 -13.21
CA ARG A 320 24.16 2.66 -11.75
C ARG A 320 25.54 3.18 -11.32
N PRO A 321 26.67 2.77 -11.95
CA PRO A 321 27.98 3.31 -11.58
C PRO A 321 28.07 4.83 -11.75
N LEU A 322 27.49 5.41 -12.80
CA LEU A 322 27.46 6.86 -13.01
C LEU A 322 26.64 7.57 -11.93
N LEU A 323 25.48 6.99 -11.55
CA LEU A 323 24.59 7.59 -10.58
C LEU A 323 25.15 7.52 -9.15
N LEU A 324 25.89 6.47 -8.80
CA LEU A 324 26.41 6.30 -7.45
C LEU A 324 27.81 6.87 -7.26
N ASP A 325 28.71 6.62 -8.23
CA ASP A 325 30.14 6.89 -8.10
C ASP A 325 30.60 8.10 -8.95
N GLY A 326 29.75 8.57 -9.87
CA GLY A 326 30.05 9.70 -10.73
C GLY A 326 29.92 11.07 -10.05
N GLU A 327 30.58 12.07 -10.63
CA GLU A 327 30.40 13.46 -10.25
C GLU A 327 28.99 13.93 -10.62
N TRP A 328 28.25 14.42 -9.63
CA TRP A 328 26.88 14.93 -9.81
C TRP A 328 26.84 16.44 -9.87
N THR A 329 26.36 16.97 -11.00
CA THR A 329 25.98 18.39 -11.13
C THR A 329 24.46 18.52 -11.26
N PRO A 330 23.73 18.82 -10.17
CA PRO A 330 22.30 19.14 -10.24
C PRO A 330 22.07 20.48 -10.91
N LEU A 331 20.95 20.60 -11.63
CA LEU A 331 20.59 21.78 -12.42
C LEU A 331 21.73 22.18 -13.36
N ALA A 332 22.19 21.21 -14.13
CA ALA A 332 23.20 21.40 -15.17
C ALA A 332 22.69 22.38 -16.23
N GLU A 333 23.61 23.17 -16.78
CA GLU A 333 23.30 24.14 -17.83
C GLU A 333 22.81 23.42 -19.10
N LEU A 334 21.72 23.94 -19.66
CA LEU A 334 21.12 23.47 -20.91
C LEU A 334 21.13 24.58 -21.96
N ALA A 335 20.71 24.25 -23.18
CA ALA A 335 20.43 25.26 -24.20
C ALA A 335 19.39 26.27 -23.66
N PRO A 336 19.54 27.59 -23.88
CA PRO A 336 18.62 28.61 -23.39
C PRO A 336 17.15 28.36 -23.78
N GLU A 337 16.93 27.82 -24.98
CA GLU A 337 15.59 27.47 -25.48
C GLU A 337 14.96 26.32 -24.67
N ALA A 338 15.76 25.33 -24.26
CA ALA A 338 15.29 24.23 -23.43
C ALA A 338 14.94 24.70 -22.02
N GLU A 339 15.80 25.52 -21.39
CA GLU A 339 15.51 26.08 -20.06
C GLU A 339 14.27 26.98 -20.09
N ALA A 340 14.13 27.81 -21.13
CA ALA A 340 12.94 28.66 -21.31
C ALA A 340 11.65 27.85 -21.51
N ALA A 341 11.75 26.63 -22.05
CA ALA A 341 10.64 25.69 -22.17
C ALA A 341 10.32 24.93 -20.86
N GLY A 342 11.08 25.15 -19.79
CA GLY A 342 10.92 24.45 -18.51
C GLY A 342 11.58 23.06 -18.49
N VAL A 343 12.59 22.85 -19.34
CA VAL A 343 13.44 21.65 -19.28
C VAL A 343 14.56 21.87 -18.27
N TYR A 344 14.79 20.88 -17.42
CA TYR A 344 15.86 20.87 -16.43
C TYR A 344 16.62 19.56 -16.48
N ALA A 345 17.89 19.56 -16.08
CA ALA A 345 18.71 18.35 -16.07
C ALA A 345 19.64 18.25 -14.86
N SER A 346 19.98 17.01 -14.52
CA SER A 346 21.19 16.68 -13.76
C SER A 346 22.21 16.06 -14.70
N ARG A 347 23.49 16.35 -14.46
CA ARG A 347 24.64 15.76 -15.18
C ARG A 347 25.41 14.84 -14.25
N TRP A 348 25.79 13.67 -14.76
CA TRP A 348 26.56 12.63 -14.08
C TRP A 348 27.79 12.28 -14.91
N GLU A 349 28.97 12.30 -14.31
CA GLU A 349 30.23 12.05 -15.03
C GLU A 349 31.12 11.04 -14.33
N LEU A 350 31.56 10.03 -15.07
CA LEU A 350 32.52 9.04 -14.59
C LEU A 350 33.33 8.52 -15.78
N ASP A 351 34.66 8.51 -15.65
CA ASP A 351 35.59 7.90 -16.61
C ASP A 351 35.40 8.33 -18.08
N GLY A 352 35.06 9.61 -18.32
CA GLY A 352 34.84 10.17 -19.65
C GLY A 352 33.48 9.83 -20.26
N VAL A 353 32.55 9.29 -19.46
CA VAL A 353 31.15 9.06 -19.83
C VAL A 353 30.28 10.04 -19.07
N THR A 354 29.39 10.72 -19.78
CA THR A 354 28.49 11.72 -19.22
C THR A 354 27.04 11.36 -19.51
N LEU A 355 26.22 11.28 -18.47
CA LEU A 355 24.77 11.12 -18.54
C LEU A 355 24.08 12.41 -18.12
N TRP A 356 23.17 12.92 -18.95
CA TRP A 356 22.19 13.92 -18.57
C TRP A 356 20.85 13.25 -18.35
N THR A 357 20.28 13.42 -17.17
CA THR A 357 18.90 13.04 -16.86
C THR A 357 18.04 14.29 -16.98
N LEU A 358 17.16 14.36 -17.98
CA LEU A 358 16.34 15.54 -18.28
C LEU A 358 14.88 15.32 -17.91
N VAL A 359 14.20 16.39 -17.50
CA VAL A 359 12.75 16.44 -17.28
C VAL A 359 12.16 17.66 -17.95
N ASN A 360 10.88 17.59 -18.32
CA ASN A 360 10.13 18.74 -18.81
C ASN A 360 9.00 19.06 -17.81
N ARG A 361 9.12 20.20 -17.11
CA ARG A 361 8.10 20.68 -16.16
C ARG A 361 6.90 21.32 -16.86
N GLY A 362 7.03 21.64 -18.14
CA GLY A 362 5.96 22.13 -18.99
C GLY A 362 5.01 21.02 -19.47
N GLU A 363 3.92 21.43 -20.12
CA GLU A 363 2.87 20.54 -20.62
C GLU A 363 3.06 20.15 -22.10
N THR A 364 3.92 20.87 -22.80
CA THR A 364 4.20 20.66 -24.23
C THR A 364 5.58 20.07 -24.42
N ASP A 365 5.70 19.18 -25.40
CA ASP A 365 6.99 18.64 -25.83
C ASP A 365 7.97 19.77 -26.19
N HIS A 366 9.20 19.64 -25.73
CA HIS A 366 10.31 20.44 -26.23
C HIS A 366 11.03 19.66 -27.31
N ASP A 367 11.14 20.23 -28.51
CA ASP A 367 11.85 19.69 -29.67
C ASP A 367 12.90 20.69 -30.15
N GLY A 368 14.18 20.37 -30.00
CA GLY A 368 15.25 21.28 -30.40
C GLY A 368 16.58 21.01 -29.71
N PRO A 369 17.48 22.02 -29.63
CA PRO A 369 18.69 21.94 -28.85
C PRO A 369 18.38 21.64 -27.37
N LEU A 370 19.06 20.66 -26.80
CA LEU A 370 18.99 20.31 -25.38
C LEU A 370 20.22 20.81 -24.63
N LEU A 371 21.41 20.59 -25.19
CA LEU A 371 22.68 20.94 -24.56
C LEU A 371 23.28 22.22 -25.18
N PRO A 372 24.18 22.93 -24.47
CA PRO A 372 24.80 24.16 -24.98
C PRO A 372 25.58 24.02 -26.30
N ASP A 373 26.03 22.81 -26.63
CA ASP A 373 26.73 22.49 -27.89
C ASP A 373 25.79 22.31 -29.09
N GLY A 374 24.48 22.47 -28.89
CA GLY A 374 23.46 22.31 -29.93
C GLY A 374 22.97 20.87 -30.12
N THR A 375 23.33 19.93 -29.22
CA THR A 375 22.83 18.55 -29.27
C THR A 375 21.30 18.54 -29.35
N PRO A 376 20.70 18.00 -30.44
CA PRO A 376 19.26 18.00 -30.61
C PRO A 376 18.61 16.88 -29.81
N GLY A 377 17.35 17.07 -29.43
CA GLY A 377 16.53 16.00 -28.87
C GLY A 377 15.11 16.46 -28.53
N ARG A 378 14.34 15.50 -28.02
CA ARG A 378 12.97 15.71 -27.56
C ARG A 378 12.87 15.40 -26.07
N VAL A 379 12.19 16.27 -25.32
CA VAL A 379 11.75 15.97 -23.94
C VAL A 379 10.23 16.13 -23.88
N PRO A 380 9.45 15.02 -23.80
CA PRO A 380 7.99 15.10 -23.79
C PRO A 380 7.46 15.94 -22.63
N GLY A 381 6.34 16.64 -22.85
CA GLY A 381 5.66 17.40 -21.79
C GLY A 381 5.33 16.50 -20.59
N ARG A 382 5.58 16.97 -19.37
CA ARG A 382 5.49 16.18 -18.12
C ARG A 382 6.35 14.90 -18.11
N GLY A 383 7.23 14.70 -19.09
CA GLY A 383 8.02 13.50 -19.28
C GLY A 383 9.48 13.66 -18.86
N ILE A 384 10.26 12.66 -19.27
CA ILE A 384 11.71 12.56 -19.02
C ILE A 384 12.46 12.25 -20.32
N ALA A 385 13.76 12.54 -20.35
CA ALA A 385 14.68 12.08 -21.38
C ALA A 385 16.06 11.80 -20.78
N ALA A 386 16.91 11.13 -21.57
CA ALA A 386 18.32 10.91 -21.25
C ALA A 386 19.18 11.29 -22.45
N VAL A 387 20.32 11.94 -22.19
CA VAL A 387 21.39 12.08 -23.19
C VAL A 387 22.64 11.43 -22.61
N LEU A 388 23.31 10.58 -23.38
CA LEU A 388 24.55 9.95 -22.97
C LEU A 388 25.65 10.28 -23.98
N HIS A 389 26.78 10.77 -23.48
CA HIS A 389 27.96 11.08 -24.26
C HIS A 389 29.15 10.25 -23.75
N VAL A 390 29.90 9.66 -24.67
CA VAL A 390 31.19 9.01 -24.39
C VAL A 390 32.25 9.88 -25.07
N ALA A 391 33.15 10.46 -24.28
CA ALA A 391 34.18 11.36 -24.79
C ALA A 391 35.15 10.65 -25.74
N ASP A 392 35.75 11.42 -26.65
CA ASP A 392 36.77 10.90 -27.58
C ASP A 392 37.92 10.24 -26.82
N GLY A 393 38.17 8.96 -27.10
CA GLY A 393 39.20 8.16 -26.44
C GLY A 393 38.81 7.54 -25.10
N ALA A 394 37.60 7.82 -24.57
CA ALA A 394 37.05 7.09 -23.44
C ALA A 394 36.60 5.68 -23.86
N ALA A 395 36.68 4.72 -22.94
CA ALA A 395 36.20 3.37 -23.18
C ALA A 395 34.67 3.35 -23.15
N GLU A 396 34.05 2.71 -24.13
CA GLU A 396 32.60 2.50 -24.11
C GLU A 396 32.23 1.58 -22.92
N PRO A 397 31.26 1.96 -22.07
CA PRO A 397 30.85 1.10 -20.97
C PRO A 397 30.26 -0.22 -21.45
N ALA A 398 30.61 -1.32 -20.76
CA ALA A 398 30.14 -2.66 -21.12
C ALA A 398 28.60 -2.81 -21.09
N TRP A 399 27.91 -2.00 -20.28
CA TRP A 399 26.44 -1.99 -20.18
C TRP A 399 25.76 -1.21 -21.32
N LEU A 400 26.48 -0.34 -22.04
CA LEU A 400 25.88 0.59 -23.01
C LEU A 400 25.29 -0.11 -24.24
N PRO A 401 25.94 -1.10 -24.87
CA PRO A 401 25.34 -1.83 -25.99
C PRO A 401 23.99 -2.45 -25.63
N HIS A 402 23.91 -3.12 -24.48
CA HIS A 402 22.66 -3.72 -24.01
C HIS A 402 21.59 -2.66 -23.71
N LEU A 403 21.96 -1.54 -23.08
CA LEU A 403 21.02 -0.44 -22.84
C LEU A 403 20.44 0.12 -24.15
N ARG A 404 21.27 0.29 -25.20
CA ARG A 404 20.80 0.74 -26.51
C ARG A 404 19.78 -0.23 -27.11
N ASP A 405 20.03 -1.53 -27.04
CA ASP A 405 19.11 -2.56 -27.54
C ASP A 405 17.77 -2.54 -26.79
N VAL A 406 17.82 -2.44 -25.45
CA VAL A 406 16.61 -2.39 -24.62
C VAL A 406 15.82 -1.10 -24.89
N VAL A 407 16.47 0.06 -24.97
CA VAL A 407 15.81 1.34 -25.26
C VAL A 407 15.19 1.32 -26.65
N ALA A 408 15.89 0.79 -27.66
CA ALA A 408 15.34 0.63 -29.01
C ALA A 408 14.08 -0.28 -28.99
N SER A 409 14.13 -1.39 -28.25
CA SER A 409 12.95 -2.25 -28.07
C SER A 409 11.81 -1.54 -27.33
N LEU A 410 12.10 -0.70 -26.33
CA LEU A 410 11.08 0.08 -25.62
C LEU A 410 10.44 1.13 -26.52
N ASP A 411 11.20 1.75 -27.43
CA ASP A 411 10.65 2.71 -28.38
C ASP A 411 9.69 2.06 -29.38
N GLU A 412 9.89 0.77 -29.68
CA GLU A 412 8.97 -0.02 -30.50
C GLU A 412 7.76 -0.55 -29.71
N THR A 413 7.98 -1.10 -28.51
CA THR A 413 6.99 -1.90 -27.77
C THR A 413 6.18 -1.11 -26.75
N ALA A 414 6.77 -0.05 -26.20
CA ALA A 414 6.16 0.79 -25.19
C ALA A 414 6.67 2.22 -25.36
N PRO A 415 6.38 2.93 -26.47
CA PRO A 415 6.82 4.32 -26.66
C PRO A 415 6.30 5.24 -25.56
N HIS A 416 6.79 6.48 -25.50
CA HIS A 416 6.16 7.49 -24.65
C HIS A 416 4.65 7.56 -24.95
N ASP A 417 3.84 7.33 -23.91
CA ASP A 417 2.38 7.39 -23.99
C ASP A 417 1.90 8.67 -23.29
N PRO A 418 1.27 9.63 -23.99
CA PRO A 418 0.75 10.84 -23.36
C PRO A 418 -0.56 10.58 -22.57
N ASP A 419 -1.11 9.36 -22.60
CA ASP A 419 -2.36 9.00 -21.92
C ASP A 419 -2.19 8.96 -20.39
N ALA A 420 -2.47 10.10 -19.77
CA ALA A 420 -2.50 10.29 -18.32
C ALA A 420 -3.87 9.96 -17.69
N ARG A 421 -4.80 9.31 -18.41
CA ARG A 421 -6.11 8.98 -17.84
C ARG A 421 -5.98 7.95 -16.73
N PHE A 422 -6.66 8.21 -15.63
CA PHE A 422 -6.77 7.29 -14.51
C PHE A 422 -7.39 5.95 -14.94
N PRO A 423 -6.73 4.80 -14.72
CA PRO A 423 -7.24 3.49 -15.12
C PRO A 423 -8.35 3.02 -14.17
N HIS A 424 -9.55 3.60 -14.30
CA HIS A 424 -10.61 3.41 -13.31
C HIS A 424 -11.00 1.93 -13.12
N ARG A 425 -11.04 1.48 -11.86
CA ARG A 425 -11.64 0.20 -11.47
C ARG A 425 -12.80 0.45 -10.54
N LEU A 426 -13.98 -0.02 -10.93
CA LEU A 426 -15.16 0.04 -10.09
C LEU A 426 -15.25 -1.26 -9.32
N ALA A 427 -15.43 -1.15 -8.01
CA ALA A 427 -15.79 -2.30 -7.20
C ALA A 427 -17.19 -2.74 -7.61
N ARG A 428 -17.31 -4.01 -7.99
CA ARG A 428 -18.58 -4.64 -8.36
C ARG A 428 -18.92 -5.68 -7.33
N ARG A 429 -20.21 -5.80 -7.03
CA ARG A 429 -20.71 -6.92 -6.24
C ARG A 429 -20.50 -8.20 -7.04
N LEU A 430 -19.93 -9.21 -6.39
CA LEU A 430 -19.79 -10.54 -6.95
C LEU A 430 -21.10 -11.30 -6.75
N ASP A 431 -21.46 -12.13 -7.74
CA ASP A 431 -22.57 -13.05 -7.59
C ASP A 431 -22.26 -14.00 -6.42
N ALA A 432 -23.25 -14.29 -5.58
CA ALA A 432 -23.09 -15.24 -4.50
C ALA A 432 -22.84 -16.64 -5.08
N SER A 433 -21.58 -17.04 -5.23
CA SER A 433 -21.25 -18.42 -5.58
C SER A 433 -21.49 -19.31 -4.37
N VAL A 434 -22.52 -20.15 -4.46
CA VAL A 434 -22.64 -21.29 -3.55
C VAL A 434 -21.50 -22.25 -3.91
N PRO A 435 -20.66 -22.70 -2.94
CA PRO A 435 -19.59 -23.64 -3.21
C PRO A 435 -20.14 -24.87 -3.96
N THR A 436 -19.44 -25.38 -4.98
CA THR A 436 -19.91 -26.50 -5.82
C THR A 436 -20.17 -27.78 -5.00
N SER A 437 -19.58 -27.88 -3.81
CA SER A 437 -19.76 -28.97 -2.85
C SER A 437 -20.87 -28.71 -1.81
N ALA A 438 -21.61 -27.60 -1.89
CA ALA A 438 -22.65 -27.26 -0.93
C ALA A 438 -23.78 -28.32 -1.00
N PRO A 439 -24.01 -29.07 0.09
CA PRO A 439 -25.09 -30.04 0.16
C PRO A 439 -26.44 -29.33 0.26
N THR A 440 -27.40 -29.71 -0.58
CA THR A 440 -28.78 -29.26 -0.47
C THR A 440 -29.53 -30.10 0.57
N GLY A 441 -29.57 -29.59 1.81
CA GLY A 441 -30.52 -30.02 2.83
C GLY A 441 -31.91 -29.42 2.54
N GLY A 442 -32.98 -30.02 3.06
CA GLY A 442 -34.37 -29.66 2.71
C GLY A 442 -34.76 -28.19 2.98
N THR A 443 -35.97 -27.82 2.54
CA THR A 443 -36.57 -26.50 2.74
C THR A 443 -36.99 -26.31 4.22
N ASP A 444 -36.06 -25.91 5.08
CA ASP A 444 -36.45 -25.31 6.36
C ASP A 444 -37.10 -23.96 6.03
N ALA A 445 -38.42 -23.87 6.23
CA ALA A 445 -39.10 -22.58 6.30
C ALA A 445 -38.39 -21.73 7.39
N ALA A 446 -38.28 -20.42 7.17
CA ALA A 446 -37.54 -19.49 8.03
C ALA A 446 -37.58 -19.91 9.51
N GLY A 447 -36.41 -20.24 10.07
CA GLY A 447 -36.30 -20.87 11.39
C GLY A 447 -36.95 -20.04 12.52
N PRO A 448 -37.27 -20.67 13.67
CA PRO A 448 -37.85 -19.96 14.80
C PRO A 448 -36.97 -18.77 15.24
N GLY A 449 -37.58 -17.59 15.35
CA GLY A 449 -36.87 -16.34 15.69
C GLY A 449 -36.38 -15.53 14.48
N ALA A 450 -36.70 -15.94 13.25
CA ALA A 450 -36.48 -15.10 12.08
C ALA A 450 -37.41 -13.88 12.06
N VAL A 451 -36.85 -12.74 11.65
CA VAL A 451 -37.54 -11.47 11.49
C VAL A 451 -37.88 -11.29 10.02
N VAL A 452 -39.14 -10.99 9.70
CA VAL A 452 -39.58 -10.75 8.31
C VAL A 452 -39.50 -9.26 7.99
N VAL A 453 -38.75 -8.93 6.95
CA VAL A 453 -38.70 -7.60 6.33
C VAL A 453 -39.64 -7.60 5.12
N PRO A 454 -40.61 -6.68 5.05
CA PRO A 454 -41.54 -6.63 3.92
C PRO A 454 -40.85 -6.22 2.62
N ALA A 455 -41.40 -6.67 1.48
CA ALA A 455 -41.03 -6.19 0.16
C ALA A 455 -41.31 -4.69 0.01
N GLY A 456 -40.60 -4.04 -0.90
CA GLY A 456 -40.83 -2.67 -1.30
C GLY A 456 -39.59 -1.78 -1.22
N PRO A 457 -39.76 -0.48 -1.53
CA PRO A 457 -38.66 0.47 -1.51
C PRO A 457 -38.21 0.76 -0.08
N TYR A 458 -36.92 0.96 0.10
CA TYR A 458 -36.31 1.37 1.36
C TYR A 458 -35.33 2.52 1.16
N VAL A 459 -35.09 3.26 2.25
CA VAL A 459 -34.03 4.25 2.35
C VAL A 459 -33.25 3.95 3.62
N LEU A 460 -31.99 3.56 3.49
CA LEU A 460 -31.11 3.25 4.62
C LEU A 460 -30.16 4.40 4.86
N THR A 461 -30.14 4.86 6.12
CA THR A 461 -29.01 5.63 6.64
C THR A 461 -27.90 4.63 6.97
N VAL A 462 -26.71 4.82 6.43
CA VAL A 462 -25.53 4.01 6.77
C VAL A 462 -24.46 4.91 7.37
N ARG A 463 -24.06 4.59 8.60
CA ARG A 463 -22.98 5.24 9.33
C ARG A 463 -21.73 4.36 9.31
N TYR A 464 -20.57 4.99 9.18
CA TYR A 464 -19.29 4.30 9.16
C TYR A 464 -18.17 5.27 9.49
N ARG A 465 -17.01 4.75 9.87
CA ARG A 465 -15.76 5.52 9.95
C ARG A 465 -15.05 5.47 8.60
N ALA A 466 -14.75 6.62 8.02
CA ALA A 466 -13.96 6.68 6.78
C ALA A 466 -12.50 6.36 7.07
N ARG A 467 -12.19 5.07 7.03
CA ARG A 467 -10.82 4.55 7.02
C ARG A 467 -10.19 4.75 5.65
N GLU A 468 -8.87 4.57 5.59
CA GLU A 468 -8.10 4.63 4.34
C GLU A 468 -8.58 3.64 3.28
N THR A 469 -9.30 2.60 3.71
CA THR A 469 -9.98 1.62 2.86
C THR A 469 -11.15 2.17 2.05
N GLY A 470 -11.64 3.36 2.40
CA GLY A 470 -12.89 3.91 1.87
C GLY A 470 -14.10 3.04 2.23
N MET A 471 -15.13 3.14 1.38
CA MET A 471 -16.37 2.35 1.48
C MET A 471 -16.53 1.49 0.21
N TYR A 472 -17.71 1.51 -0.42
CA TYR A 472 -18.02 0.65 -1.57
C TYR A 472 -17.13 0.85 -2.79
N GLN A 473 -16.68 2.07 -3.06
CA GLN A 473 -15.81 2.34 -4.21
C GLN A 473 -14.40 2.63 -3.68
N GLY A 474 -13.90 3.85 -3.88
CA GLY A 474 -12.61 4.28 -3.33
C GLY A 474 -12.73 5.00 -1.99
N ALA A 475 -11.56 5.35 -1.45
CA ALA A 475 -11.46 6.36 -0.41
C ALA A 475 -11.70 7.76 -0.99
N PRO A 476 -12.28 8.70 -0.21
CA PRO A 476 -12.62 10.04 -0.68
C PRO A 476 -11.41 11.01 -0.68
N TYR A 477 -10.18 10.49 -0.82
CA TYR A 477 -8.92 11.26 -0.69
C TYR A 477 -8.23 11.48 -2.04
N VAL A 478 -8.99 11.43 -3.14
CA VAL A 478 -8.48 11.56 -4.50
C VAL A 478 -7.73 12.87 -4.66
N ASP A 479 -6.45 12.77 -5.03
CA ASP A 479 -5.52 13.88 -5.25
C ASP A 479 -5.32 14.80 -4.02
N GLU A 480 -5.70 14.37 -2.81
CA GLU A 480 -5.38 15.07 -1.56
C GLU A 480 -3.88 14.94 -1.24
N TRP A 481 -3.22 16.05 -0.87
CA TRP A 481 -1.79 16.14 -0.59
C TRP A 481 -1.34 15.20 0.52
N LYS A 482 -2.05 15.18 1.65
CA LYS A 482 -1.87 14.18 2.71
C LYS A 482 -3.15 14.18 3.56
N PRO A 483 -4.02 13.16 3.46
CA PRO A 483 -5.18 13.07 4.34
C PRO A 483 -4.70 12.83 5.78
N LEU A 484 -5.23 13.61 6.72
CA LEU A 484 -4.88 13.57 8.14
C LEU A 484 -6.14 13.61 9.00
N PRO A 485 -6.12 13.15 10.26
CA PRO A 485 -7.20 13.40 11.19
C PRO A 485 -7.56 14.91 11.27
N PRO A 486 -8.86 15.28 11.33
CA PRO A 486 -10.01 14.39 11.45
C PRO A 486 -10.49 13.80 10.12
N ARG A 487 -9.98 14.26 8.97
CA ARG A 487 -10.42 13.81 7.63
C ARG A 487 -10.14 12.31 7.41
N LEU A 488 -9.03 11.84 7.97
CA LEU A 488 -8.75 10.43 8.18
C LEU A 488 -9.54 9.95 9.40
N HIS A 489 -10.29 8.87 9.26
CA HIS A 489 -11.05 8.24 10.33
C HIS A 489 -12.23 9.09 10.87
N ASP A 490 -12.76 10.05 10.10
CA ASP A 490 -14.00 10.74 10.50
C ASP A 490 -15.24 9.84 10.39
N ALA A 491 -16.22 10.14 11.25
CA ALA A 491 -17.55 9.57 11.13
C ALA A 491 -18.25 10.14 9.88
N ARG A 492 -18.79 9.24 9.07
CA ARG A 492 -19.53 9.54 7.85
C ARG A 492 -20.93 8.97 7.90
N THR A 493 -21.79 9.54 7.07
CA THR A 493 -23.14 9.03 6.81
C THR A 493 -23.39 9.05 5.32
N LEU A 494 -23.95 7.97 4.79
CA LEU A 494 -24.44 7.88 3.42
C LEU A 494 -25.91 7.42 3.45
N GLN A 495 -26.68 7.82 2.44
CA GLN A 495 -28.05 7.34 2.23
C GLN A 495 -28.02 6.33 1.09
N ARG A 496 -28.73 5.20 1.25
CA ARG A 496 -28.89 4.18 0.22
C ARG A 496 -30.37 3.95 -0.03
N ASP A 497 -30.79 4.27 -1.24
CA ASP A 497 -32.09 3.85 -1.75
C ASP A 497 -31.98 2.45 -2.36
N GLY A 498 -33.00 1.63 -2.15
CA GLY A 498 -33.08 0.31 -2.77
C GLY A 498 -34.49 -0.24 -2.73
N GLU A 499 -34.65 -1.47 -3.21
CA GLU A 499 -35.93 -2.15 -3.28
C GLU A 499 -35.74 -3.63 -2.96
N LEU A 500 -36.52 -4.14 -1.99
CA LEU A 500 -36.66 -5.57 -1.77
C LEU A 500 -37.76 -6.08 -2.69
N ALA A 501 -37.40 -6.91 -3.68
CA ALA A 501 -38.34 -7.45 -4.65
C ALA A 501 -39.37 -8.41 -4.04
N ALA A 502 -39.03 -9.04 -2.92
CA ALA A 502 -39.89 -9.95 -2.16
C ALA A 502 -39.59 -9.79 -0.65
N PRO A 503 -40.51 -10.22 0.24
CA PRO A 503 -40.22 -10.21 1.67
C PRO A 503 -39.07 -11.14 2.00
N VAL A 504 -38.19 -10.74 2.91
CA VAL A 504 -37.02 -11.53 3.32
C VAL A 504 -37.13 -11.83 4.81
N ALA A 505 -37.00 -13.10 5.18
CA ALA A 505 -36.84 -13.50 6.57
C ALA A 505 -35.35 -13.57 6.92
N VAL A 506 -34.90 -12.85 7.95
CA VAL A 506 -33.51 -12.89 8.45
C VAL A 506 -33.49 -13.56 9.82
N GLY A 507 -32.70 -14.62 9.96
CA GLY A 507 -32.57 -15.42 11.18
C GLY A 507 -31.79 -14.74 12.30
N ARG A 508 -31.68 -15.45 13.43
CA ARG A 508 -30.70 -15.14 14.49
C ARG A 508 -29.29 -15.58 14.08
N ASP A 509 -28.30 -15.21 14.89
CA ASP A 509 -26.93 -15.71 14.73
C ASP A 509 -26.93 -17.25 14.80
N VAL A 510 -26.21 -17.87 13.87
CA VAL A 510 -26.04 -19.33 13.81
C VAL A 510 -25.14 -19.77 14.96
N THR A 511 -25.55 -20.80 15.71
CA THR A 511 -24.80 -21.26 16.88
C THR A 511 -23.79 -22.36 16.55
N ASN A 512 -22.86 -22.60 17.48
CA ASN A 512 -21.93 -23.73 17.37
C ASN A 512 -22.67 -25.09 17.29
N ALA A 513 -23.78 -25.27 18.01
CA ALA A 513 -24.59 -26.49 17.93
C ALA A 513 -25.19 -26.69 16.54
N GLU A 514 -25.76 -25.64 15.95
CA GLU A 514 -26.35 -25.72 14.61
C GLU A 514 -25.30 -26.00 13.55
N PHE A 515 -24.11 -25.38 13.67
CA PHE A 515 -23.01 -25.66 12.77
C PHE A 515 -22.48 -27.09 12.92
N ALA A 516 -22.48 -27.65 14.14
CA ALA A 516 -22.13 -29.05 14.37
C ALA A 516 -23.14 -30.02 13.71
N GLU A 517 -24.44 -29.70 13.74
CA GLU A 517 -25.45 -30.45 12.99
C GLU A 517 -25.17 -30.43 11.49
N PHE A 518 -24.84 -29.25 10.94
CA PHE A 518 -24.45 -29.10 9.54
C PHE A 518 -23.27 -30.00 9.20
N LEU A 519 -22.18 -29.96 9.96
CA LEU A 519 -21.01 -30.81 9.69
C LEU A 519 -21.35 -32.30 9.78
N ALA A 520 -22.11 -32.71 10.79
CA ALA A 520 -22.51 -34.10 10.97
C ALA A 520 -23.42 -34.61 9.84
N ALA A 521 -24.34 -33.76 9.35
CA ALA A 521 -25.28 -34.12 8.31
C ALA A 521 -24.64 -34.18 6.92
N THR A 522 -23.59 -33.38 6.69
CA THR A 522 -23.09 -33.10 5.34
C THR A 522 -21.69 -33.59 5.08
N GLY A 523 -20.87 -33.77 6.12
CA GLY A 523 -19.45 -34.02 5.97
C GLY A 523 -18.68 -32.87 5.34
N TYR A 524 -19.18 -31.63 5.45
CA TYR A 524 -18.55 -30.45 4.86
C TYR A 524 -17.09 -30.28 5.32
N VAL A 525 -16.22 -30.01 4.35
CA VAL A 525 -14.82 -29.65 4.56
C VAL A 525 -14.53 -28.42 3.69
N PRO A 526 -13.96 -27.35 4.25
CA PRO A 526 -13.64 -26.15 3.48
C PRO A 526 -12.48 -26.41 2.51
N ALA A 527 -12.44 -25.64 1.42
CA ALA A 527 -11.34 -25.71 0.45
C ALA A 527 -9.97 -25.42 1.09
N VAL A 528 -9.94 -24.49 2.04
CA VAL A 528 -8.79 -24.20 2.90
C VAL A 528 -9.19 -24.51 4.33
N ALA A 529 -8.48 -25.42 5.01
CA ALA A 529 -8.79 -25.81 6.40
C ALA A 529 -8.14 -24.92 7.46
N HIS A 530 -7.20 -24.05 7.06
CA HIS A 530 -6.46 -23.19 7.99
C HIS A 530 -7.43 -22.37 8.87
N ARG A 531 -7.27 -22.47 10.19
CA ARG A 531 -8.10 -21.83 11.24
C ARG A 531 -9.59 -22.19 11.27
N PHE A 532 -10.03 -23.17 10.49
CA PHE A 532 -11.43 -23.61 10.50
C PHE A 532 -11.82 -24.15 11.87
N LEU A 533 -12.78 -23.48 12.51
CA LEU A 533 -13.29 -23.81 13.85
C LEU A 533 -12.18 -23.99 14.89
N ALA A 534 -11.15 -23.12 14.85
CA ALA A 534 -9.97 -23.27 15.71
C ALA A 534 -10.27 -23.21 17.22
N HIS A 535 -11.45 -22.73 17.62
CA HIS A 535 -11.92 -22.73 19.01
C HIS A 535 -12.58 -24.04 19.45
N TRP A 536 -12.87 -24.96 18.53
CA TRP A 536 -13.47 -26.26 18.86
C TRP A 536 -12.43 -27.23 19.43
N VAL A 537 -12.91 -28.15 20.28
CA VAL A 537 -12.07 -29.18 20.92
C VAL A 537 -12.45 -30.54 20.37
N ASP A 538 -11.48 -31.27 19.83
CA ASP A 538 -11.67 -32.61 19.23
C ASP A 538 -12.81 -32.64 18.17
N GLY A 539 -12.93 -31.57 17.39
CA GLY A 539 -13.93 -31.44 16.32
C GLY A 539 -15.35 -31.19 16.82
N ARG A 540 -15.53 -30.70 18.05
CA ARG A 540 -16.83 -30.34 18.63
C ARG A 540 -16.80 -28.98 19.32
N PRO A 541 -17.96 -28.31 19.48
CA PRO A 541 -18.07 -27.12 20.31
C PRO A 541 -17.49 -27.38 21.71
N ALA A 542 -16.82 -26.37 22.27
CA ALA A 542 -16.35 -26.44 23.64
C ALA A 542 -17.57 -26.55 24.60
N PRO A 543 -17.51 -27.34 25.67
CA PRO A 543 -18.64 -27.48 26.59
C PRO A 543 -19.09 -26.12 27.16
N GLY A 544 -20.37 -25.80 27.01
CA GLY A 544 -20.97 -24.53 27.46
C GLY A 544 -21.01 -23.43 26.38
N THR A 545 -20.42 -23.65 25.20
CA THR A 545 -20.43 -22.68 24.09
C THR A 545 -21.40 -23.08 22.97
N GLU A 546 -22.24 -24.10 23.18
CA GLU A 546 -23.12 -24.66 22.15
C GLU A 546 -24.12 -23.64 21.59
N ASP A 547 -24.62 -22.74 22.43
CA ASP A 547 -25.57 -21.68 22.09
C ASP A 547 -24.89 -20.36 21.68
N GLU A 548 -23.57 -20.25 21.80
CA GLU A 548 -22.83 -19.08 21.33
C GLU A 548 -22.80 -19.04 19.79
N PRO A 549 -22.74 -17.84 19.18
CA PRO A 549 -22.51 -17.71 17.74
C PRO A 549 -21.29 -18.50 17.28
N VAL A 550 -21.42 -19.24 16.18
CA VAL A 550 -20.27 -19.88 15.55
C VAL A 550 -19.37 -18.81 14.93
N THR A 551 -18.08 -18.87 15.27
CA THR A 551 -17.01 -18.03 14.70
C THR A 551 -15.90 -18.94 14.14
N PHE A 552 -14.76 -18.38 13.72
CA PHE A 552 -13.71 -19.13 13.00
C PHE A 552 -14.24 -19.84 11.73
N VAL A 553 -15.16 -19.17 11.03
CA VAL A 553 -15.72 -19.57 9.75
C VAL A 553 -15.51 -18.44 8.75
N ASP A 554 -15.18 -18.80 7.51
CA ASP A 554 -14.99 -17.86 6.41
C ASP A 554 -16.33 -17.61 5.68
N LEU A 555 -16.34 -16.68 4.73
CA LEU A 555 -17.52 -16.32 3.97
C LEU A 555 -18.14 -17.52 3.23
N ASP A 556 -17.29 -18.39 2.65
CA ASP A 556 -17.75 -19.57 1.92
C ASP A 556 -18.26 -20.70 2.83
N ASP A 557 -17.72 -20.79 4.06
CA ASP A 557 -18.23 -21.72 5.09
C ASP A 557 -19.65 -21.31 5.49
N ALA A 558 -19.85 -20.00 5.71
CA ALA A 558 -21.14 -19.43 6.05
C ALA A 558 -22.16 -19.57 4.91
N ARG A 559 -21.74 -19.36 3.65
CA ARG A 559 -22.57 -19.61 2.47
C ARG A 559 -23.00 -21.06 2.36
N ALA A 560 -22.08 -22.01 2.58
CA ALA A 560 -22.38 -23.44 2.53
C ALA A 560 -23.41 -23.83 3.60
N PHE A 561 -23.28 -23.32 4.82
CA PHE A 561 -24.27 -23.53 5.88
C PHE A 561 -25.64 -22.95 5.49
N CYS A 562 -25.69 -21.70 5.02
CA CYS A 562 -26.96 -21.06 4.65
C CYS A 562 -27.65 -21.84 3.52
N ALA A 563 -26.90 -22.28 2.51
CA ALA A 563 -27.41 -23.09 1.42
C ALA A 563 -27.97 -24.44 1.91
N TRP A 564 -27.30 -25.08 2.88
CA TRP A 564 -27.79 -26.30 3.51
C TRP A 564 -29.12 -26.09 4.25
N ARG A 565 -29.32 -24.91 4.85
CA ARG A 565 -30.61 -24.48 5.45
C ARG A 565 -31.63 -23.94 4.44
N GLY A 566 -31.37 -24.08 3.13
CA GLY A 566 -32.27 -23.59 2.08
C GLY A 566 -32.34 -22.06 1.96
N GLY A 567 -31.35 -21.34 2.48
CA GLY A 567 -31.25 -19.88 2.44
C GLY A 567 -29.90 -19.38 1.91
N ARG A 568 -29.59 -18.13 2.21
CA ARG A 568 -28.35 -17.43 1.84
C ARG A 568 -27.88 -16.53 2.98
N LEU A 569 -26.69 -15.93 2.86
CA LEU A 569 -26.34 -14.82 3.73
C LEU A 569 -27.26 -13.61 3.45
N PRO A 570 -27.70 -12.86 4.47
CA PRO A 570 -28.37 -11.57 4.25
C PRO A 570 -27.40 -10.59 3.58
N THR A 571 -27.91 -9.72 2.74
CA THR A 571 -27.17 -8.51 2.36
C THR A 571 -26.99 -7.61 3.58
N GLU A 572 -26.06 -6.67 3.53
CA GLU A 572 -25.88 -5.67 4.59
C GLU A 572 -27.12 -4.78 4.76
N ASP A 573 -27.86 -4.55 3.67
CA ASP A 573 -29.11 -3.79 3.65
C ASP A 573 -30.25 -4.60 4.31
N GLU A 574 -30.40 -5.88 3.97
CA GLU A 574 -31.38 -6.79 4.58
C GLU A 574 -31.11 -7.01 6.07
N TRP A 575 -29.84 -7.17 6.45
CA TRP A 575 -29.44 -7.30 7.85
C TRP A 575 -29.84 -6.05 8.62
N GLN A 576 -29.59 -4.86 8.08
CA GLN A 576 -29.95 -3.59 8.73
C GLN A 576 -31.46 -3.46 8.88
N LEU A 577 -32.22 -3.68 7.81
CA LEU A 577 -33.68 -3.60 7.83
C LEU A 577 -34.30 -4.56 8.84
N ALA A 578 -33.76 -5.78 8.96
CA ALA A 578 -34.21 -6.76 9.94
C ALA A 578 -33.84 -6.35 11.37
N ALA A 579 -32.64 -5.78 11.57
CA ALA A 579 -32.19 -5.31 12.88
C ALA A 579 -32.99 -4.14 13.45
N GLU A 580 -33.76 -3.45 12.60
CA GLU A 580 -34.65 -2.36 12.99
C GLU A 580 -36.08 -2.85 13.34
N GLN A 581 -36.40 -4.13 13.13
CA GLN A 581 -37.73 -4.68 13.42
C GLN A 581 -37.87 -5.22 14.86
N PRO A 582 -39.11 -5.25 15.39
CA PRO A 582 -39.40 -5.98 16.63
C PRO A 582 -39.02 -7.47 16.52
N GLY A 583 -38.48 -8.02 17.61
CA GLY A 583 -38.07 -9.43 17.67
C GLY A 583 -36.63 -9.70 17.24
N TRP A 584 -35.90 -8.68 16.77
CA TRP A 584 -34.47 -8.81 16.54
C TRP A 584 -33.70 -9.11 17.83
N THR A 585 -32.85 -10.13 17.78
CA THR A 585 -31.98 -10.53 18.88
C THR A 585 -30.55 -10.69 18.37
N ARG A 586 -29.57 -10.57 19.27
CA ARG A 586 -28.16 -10.83 19.01
C ARG A 586 -27.69 -12.00 19.85
N GLY A 587 -26.77 -12.79 19.33
CA GLY A 587 -26.07 -13.80 20.10
C GLY A 587 -25.22 -13.19 21.22
N GLU A 588 -24.90 -14.03 22.20
CA GLU A 588 -24.03 -13.70 23.32
C GLU A 588 -22.87 -14.72 23.32
N PRO A 589 -21.60 -14.29 23.22
CA PRO A 589 -21.16 -12.90 23.01
C PRO A 589 -21.61 -12.34 21.65
N ALA A 590 -21.69 -11.01 21.56
CA ALA A 590 -22.04 -10.36 20.31
C ALA A 590 -20.87 -10.44 19.31
N VAL A 591 -21.17 -10.81 18.07
CA VAL A 591 -20.22 -10.94 16.97
C VAL A 591 -20.59 -10.03 15.80
N TRP A 592 -19.59 -9.65 15.01
CA TRP A 592 -19.81 -9.09 13.67
C TRP A 592 -20.54 -10.12 12.82
N SER A 593 -21.42 -9.69 11.92
CA SER A 593 -22.07 -10.58 10.96
C SER A 593 -21.44 -10.48 9.57
N TRP A 594 -21.04 -11.62 9.01
CA TRP A 594 -20.81 -11.77 7.57
C TRP A 594 -22.08 -11.39 6.80
N THR A 595 -21.92 -10.69 5.68
CA THR A 595 -23.00 -10.35 4.76
C THR A 595 -22.73 -10.92 3.37
N GLY A 596 -23.80 -11.20 2.62
CA GLY A 596 -23.76 -11.78 1.28
C GLY A 596 -23.40 -10.78 0.17
N SER A 597 -22.86 -9.63 0.51
CA SER A 597 -22.48 -8.56 -0.43
C SER A 597 -20.96 -8.46 -0.54
N GLU A 598 -20.36 -9.51 -1.10
CA GLU A 598 -18.95 -9.52 -1.48
C GLU A 598 -18.72 -8.64 -2.70
N HIS A 599 -17.65 -7.87 -2.68
CA HIS A 599 -17.27 -6.98 -3.76
C HIS A 599 -15.82 -7.20 -4.16
N SER A 600 -15.52 -6.98 -5.44
CA SER A 600 -14.14 -6.91 -5.95
C SER A 600 -14.01 -5.82 -7.02
N ASP A 601 -12.87 -5.15 -7.02
CA ASP A 601 -12.41 -4.28 -8.11
C ASP A 601 -11.35 -4.96 -9.03
N GLY A 602 -11.13 -6.26 -8.82
CA GLY A 602 -10.11 -7.08 -9.49
C GLY A 602 -8.72 -6.95 -8.89
N ARG A 603 -8.57 -6.26 -7.74
CA ARG A 603 -7.34 -6.13 -6.95
C ARG A 603 -7.60 -6.33 -5.47
N THR A 604 -8.74 -5.88 -4.98
CA THR A 604 -9.15 -5.94 -3.59
C THR A 604 -10.53 -6.56 -3.47
N ARG A 605 -10.66 -7.55 -2.58
CA ARG A 605 -11.92 -8.18 -2.21
C ARG A 605 -12.37 -7.76 -0.82
N PHE A 606 -13.65 -7.44 -0.66
CA PHE A 606 -14.17 -6.96 0.63
C PHE A 606 -15.67 -7.26 0.81
N VAL A 607 -16.11 -7.17 2.07
CA VAL A 607 -17.52 -7.23 2.48
C VAL A 607 -17.86 -6.08 3.43
N MET A 608 -19.15 -5.81 3.62
CA MET A 608 -19.62 -4.90 4.67
C MET A 608 -20.07 -5.72 5.88
N LEU A 609 -19.36 -5.59 7.00
CA LEU A 609 -19.76 -6.20 8.27
C LEU A 609 -20.82 -5.34 8.98
N LYS A 610 -21.69 -6.01 9.73
CA LYS A 610 -22.79 -5.38 10.48
C LYS A 610 -22.82 -5.84 11.95
N GLY A 611 -23.40 -4.99 12.80
CA GLY A 611 -23.70 -5.28 14.21
C GLY A 611 -22.59 -4.98 15.22
N GLY A 612 -21.32 -5.03 14.85
CA GLY A 612 -20.24 -4.89 15.84
C GLY A 612 -19.96 -6.18 16.60
N SER A 613 -18.94 -6.22 17.46
CA SER A 613 -18.65 -7.37 18.33
C SER A 613 -18.34 -6.92 19.75
N ASP A 614 -18.43 -7.80 20.75
CA ASP A 614 -18.01 -7.47 22.12
C ASP A 614 -16.50 -7.25 22.26
N HIS A 615 -15.72 -7.78 21.33
CA HIS A 615 -14.30 -7.47 21.23
C HIS A 615 -14.07 -6.03 20.75
N ARG A 616 -13.06 -5.39 21.34
CA ARG A 616 -12.58 -4.06 20.96
C ARG A 616 -11.10 -3.91 21.30
N ALA A 617 -10.26 -3.79 20.28
CA ALA A 617 -8.90 -3.30 20.44
C ALA A 617 -8.91 -1.77 20.69
N GLU A 618 -8.09 -1.31 21.63
CA GLU A 618 -7.98 0.11 22.01
C GLU A 618 -6.52 0.59 21.91
N GLY A 619 -6.29 1.91 21.92
CA GLY A 619 -4.93 2.48 21.90
C GLY A 619 -4.42 2.89 20.52
N SER A 620 -5.10 2.52 19.44
CA SER A 620 -4.81 3.00 18.08
C SER A 620 -6.08 3.22 17.26
N ASP A 621 -6.13 4.31 16.50
CA ASP A 621 -7.23 4.60 15.58
C ASP A 621 -7.18 3.74 14.30
N TRP A 622 -6.06 3.06 14.03
CA TRP A 622 -5.89 2.20 12.86
C TRP A 622 -6.54 0.82 13.03
N TYR A 623 -6.89 0.41 14.24
CA TYR A 623 -7.63 -0.84 14.44
C TYR A 623 -8.98 -0.82 13.73
N VAL A 624 -9.40 -1.99 13.21
CA VAL A 624 -10.80 -2.21 12.87
C VAL A 624 -11.64 -1.88 14.11
N GLU A 625 -12.74 -1.17 13.89
CA GLU A 625 -13.59 -0.78 15.00
C GLU A 625 -14.20 -2.03 15.66
N GLY A 626 -14.31 -1.99 16.97
CA GLY A 626 -14.96 -3.01 17.78
C GLY A 626 -16.05 -2.41 18.66
N GLY A 627 -16.65 -3.23 19.51
CA GLY A 627 -17.83 -2.86 20.29
C GLY A 627 -19.14 -3.12 19.55
N ARG A 628 -20.24 -3.15 20.29
CA ARG A 628 -21.60 -3.28 19.73
C ARG A 628 -22.00 -1.99 19.02
N HIS A 629 -22.41 -2.09 17.77
CA HIS A 629 -22.89 -0.95 16.99
C HIS A 629 -24.40 -1.04 16.69
N ALA A 630 -25.00 0.12 16.39
CA ALA A 630 -26.38 0.21 15.95
C ALA A 630 -26.59 -0.43 14.57
N ALA A 631 -27.86 -0.68 14.23
CA ALA A 631 -28.22 -1.35 12.97
C ALA A 631 -27.68 -0.61 11.73
N ASP A 632 -27.63 0.71 11.77
CA ASP A 632 -27.14 1.56 10.69
C ASP A 632 -25.61 1.65 10.55
N TYR A 633 -24.84 1.02 11.44
CA TYR A 633 -23.39 1.05 11.34
C TYR A 633 -22.86 -0.03 10.38
N ALA A 634 -21.82 0.28 9.62
CA ALA A 634 -21.16 -0.67 8.74
C ALA A 634 -19.64 -0.49 8.75
N VAL A 635 -18.91 -1.59 8.63
CA VAL A 635 -17.45 -1.61 8.48
C VAL A 635 -17.08 -2.36 7.20
N LYS A 636 -16.28 -1.74 6.34
CA LYS A 636 -15.64 -2.42 5.22
C LYS A 636 -14.51 -3.30 5.76
N LEU A 637 -14.62 -4.62 5.59
CA LEU A 637 -13.55 -5.56 5.88
C LEU A 637 -12.94 -6.08 4.57
N LEU A 638 -11.64 -5.91 4.39
CA LEU A 638 -10.90 -6.59 3.33
C LEU A 638 -10.83 -8.09 3.64
N VAL A 639 -11.03 -8.95 2.65
CA VAL A 639 -10.97 -10.40 2.83
C VAL A 639 -9.53 -10.86 2.58
N PRO A 640 -8.77 -11.33 3.59
CA PRO A 640 -7.36 -11.67 3.44
C PRO A 640 -7.06 -13.02 2.75
N GLY A 641 -8.06 -13.86 2.47
CA GLY A 641 -7.87 -15.20 1.88
C GLY A 641 -7.18 -16.19 2.82
N LEU A 642 -6.85 -17.39 2.32
CA LEU A 642 -6.11 -18.46 3.03
C LEU A 642 -6.65 -18.84 4.43
N GLY A 643 -7.93 -18.60 4.70
CA GLY A 643 -8.52 -18.82 6.03
C GLY A 643 -8.17 -17.76 7.08
N LEU A 644 -7.45 -16.70 6.72
CA LEU A 644 -7.10 -15.60 7.63
C LEU A 644 -8.31 -14.74 8.04
N ALA A 645 -9.40 -14.81 7.27
CA ALA A 645 -10.68 -14.18 7.62
C ALA A 645 -11.38 -14.91 8.79
N ARG A 646 -10.99 -16.16 9.09
CA ARG A 646 -11.51 -16.94 10.22
C ARG A 646 -10.98 -16.40 11.54
N GLY A 647 -11.75 -15.50 12.12
CA GLY A 647 -11.48 -14.85 13.40
C GLY A 647 -12.48 -15.22 14.49
N ALA A 648 -12.15 -14.85 15.72
CA ALA A 648 -12.97 -15.16 16.91
C ALA A 648 -14.25 -14.31 17.04
N THR A 649 -14.40 -13.27 16.21
CA THR A 649 -15.36 -12.18 16.42
C THR A 649 -16.36 -12.01 15.28
N VAL A 650 -16.28 -12.86 14.25
CA VAL A 650 -17.16 -12.79 13.07
C VAL A 650 -17.95 -14.09 12.96
N GLY A 651 -19.27 -13.97 13.07
CA GLY A 651 -20.24 -15.04 12.82
C GLY A 651 -21.17 -14.63 11.66
N PHE A 652 -22.34 -15.26 11.58
CA PHE A 652 -23.26 -15.00 10.48
C PHE A 652 -24.71 -15.39 10.79
N ARG A 653 -25.61 -14.99 9.87
CA ARG A 653 -27.05 -15.27 9.91
C ARG A 653 -27.49 -15.84 8.57
N CYS A 654 -28.58 -16.59 8.57
CA CYS A 654 -29.27 -17.01 7.35
C CYS A 654 -30.36 -16.00 6.98
N ALA A 655 -30.64 -15.89 5.69
CA ALA A 655 -31.77 -15.16 5.11
C ALA A 655 -32.50 -16.05 4.09
N TRP A 656 -33.83 -15.91 4.04
CA TRP A 656 -34.70 -16.64 3.12
C TRP A 656 -35.61 -15.68 2.39
N ASP A 657 -35.62 -15.76 1.06
CA ASP A 657 -36.56 -15.06 0.21
C ASP A 657 -37.94 -15.74 0.33
N LEU A 658 -38.98 -14.98 0.70
CA LEU A 658 -40.33 -15.49 0.87
C LEU A 658 -41.16 -15.26 -0.40
N ALA A 659 -42.10 -16.15 -0.69
CA ALA A 659 -43.08 -15.90 -1.74
C ALA A 659 -44.06 -14.78 -1.32
N ASP A 660 -44.47 -13.93 -2.27
CA ASP A 660 -45.35 -12.77 -2.03
C ASP A 660 -46.69 -13.09 -1.34
N ASP A 661 -47.14 -14.35 -1.40
CA ASP A 661 -48.46 -14.79 -0.91
C ASP A 661 -48.55 -15.02 0.62
N ALA A 662 -47.48 -14.76 1.39
CA ALA A 662 -47.48 -14.99 2.85
C ALA A 662 -48.14 -13.87 3.70
N THR A 663 -48.72 -12.83 3.09
CA THR A 663 -49.43 -11.75 3.81
C THR A 663 -50.93 -12.01 4.02
N GLY A 664 -51.42 -13.22 3.74
CA GLY A 664 -52.78 -13.65 4.04
C GLY A 664 -53.04 -13.91 5.52
N VAL A 665 -52.98 -12.90 6.38
CA VAL A 665 -53.71 -12.90 7.66
C VAL A 665 -54.62 -11.67 7.69
N THR A 666 -55.91 -11.97 7.66
CA THR A 666 -57.06 -11.07 7.60
C THR A 666 -57.11 -10.02 8.73
N ALA A 667 -57.58 -8.84 8.32
CA ALA A 667 -58.14 -7.68 9.04
C ALA A 667 -58.46 -7.80 10.54
#